data_AF-A0A9N8DR38-F1
#
_entry.id   AF-A0A9N8DR38-F1
#
_cell.length_a   1.000
_cell.length_b   1.000
_cell.length_c   1.000
_cell.angle_alpha   90.00
_cell.angle_beta   90.00
_cell.angle_gamma   90.00
#
_symmetry.space_group_name_H-M   'P 1'
#
loop_
_entity.id
_entity.type
_entity.pdbx_description
1 polymer ?
#
loop_
_entity_poly.entity_id
_entity_poly.type
_entity_poly.pdbx_seq_one_letter_code
_entity_poly.pdbx_strand_id
1 'polypeptide(L)'
;MDEVVMDAPVKKECSIFMAPSSLKGLQGYGIFTTRDIDELESILQAPDGPSIVVTDFRTQQNKNESKEMVDFRRHWTHMWDHYWWGRGVGDHASYEAEYMIDFQPTFGALPNHHCLWNTITFAFPKVPYLDHLTNSSSVGAGAFSYHAGRDFRVKKPLPAGSEIFLNYGHCDRTDVDHSTPQWTKYSKMKQDYLQAAKLVMALWNALFYYEPTGTVREEYHTSFLQHQQQHQRSTNNNNNNYVGRNMMDLPLVEGILYVSGILKEEESHPVRSLIPSSTGELFRVMEPFLQNNENNDLDEGTDRFRSIPNVKPMALAEQLERILGTNPRTPEWIQQHGMCLENLIPKPSTLPQAGQGGFAQHSIAKGEIVVPAPTLHILHKGVLAMTNHHDNHQQQQQQLLLNYCWGNTQTTLLVCPITNAQLINHCSDRPGFPCPKLNKGSGNDTSTSTSTGPNARIEWADSSWDPSTREWLNMTIPQMMQQPLYQRGLSLQVVATRDILPGEEVFVDYGQDWEHAWIRHVIDWSHNDDDSGGRTKQQRRSVAQLNQAIEKGQPLDYLVANDLWATDDAGQDDYLMTVCMYETSEQDEDDAYQIKVDGNWRRVYADEDELLEAFADSGEDYVYSGGYSQHDEGIYWPCTVLRREEDNDDSVTYTVRIHASPIDDDDKSLAWHENNLPRMLTSYPLASIRYFPRMYHSDQHLVHAFRHPMGLPDNMIPDRWKTLDA
;
A
#
# COMPACT_ATOMS: atom_id res chain seq x y z
N MET A 1 40.87 11.24 40.21
CA MET A 1 39.55 10.61 40.16
C MET A 1 38.70 11.61 39.42
N ASP A 2 38.79 11.58 38.10
CA ASP A 2 38.03 12.48 37.25
C ASP A 2 36.77 11.73 36.85
N GLU A 3 35.63 12.32 37.21
CA GLU A 3 34.29 11.84 36.86
C GLU A 3 34.18 11.72 35.35
N VAL A 4 34.08 10.48 34.87
CA VAL A 4 33.61 10.18 33.53
C VAL A 4 32.14 10.61 33.52
N VAL A 5 31.90 11.79 32.96
CA VAL A 5 30.57 12.26 32.57
C VAL A 5 29.98 11.15 31.70
N MET A 6 28.92 10.51 32.20
CA MET A 6 28.16 9.55 31.42
C MET A 6 27.64 10.26 30.18
N ASP A 7 28.03 9.74 29.01
CA ASP A 7 27.59 10.24 27.72
C ASP A 7 26.07 10.43 27.70
N ALA A 8 25.64 11.51 27.06
CA ALA A 8 24.25 11.81 26.79
C ALA A 8 23.54 10.57 26.18
N PRO A 9 22.25 10.33 26.49
CA PRO A 9 21.52 9.22 25.91
C PRO A 9 21.64 9.28 24.38
N VAL A 10 22.12 8.18 23.79
CA VAL A 10 22.21 8.00 22.34
C VAL A 10 20.88 8.47 21.75
N LYS A 11 20.94 9.54 20.97
CA LYS A 11 19.78 10.12 20.30
C LYS A 11 19.16 8.99 19.48
N LYS A 12 17.92 8.60 19.78
CA LYS A 12 17.23 7.56 19.00
C LYS A 12 17.26 8.00 17.53
N GLU A 13 17.96 7.23 16.69
CA GLU A 13 18.23 7.57 15.28
C GLU A 13 17.00 7.35 14.38
N CYS A 14 16.01 6.61 14.88
CA CYS A 14 14.75 6.36 14.19
C CYS A 14 13.96 7.65 13.96
N SER A 15 13.39 7.79 12.76
CA SER A 15 12.63 8.98 12.36
C SER A 15 11.17 8.69 12.06
N ILE A 16 10.81 7.44 11.76
CA ILE A 16 9.45 7.00 11.49
C ILE A 16 8.96 6.03 12.55
N PHE A 17 7.81 6.35 13.13
CA PHE A 17 7.25 5.66 14.29
C PHE A 17 5.81 5.23 14.07
N MET A 18 5.46 4.08 14.61
CA MET A 18 4.07 3.69 14.83
C MET A 18 3.65 4.13 16.25
N ALA A 19 2.63 4.97 16.35
CA ALA A 19 2.09 5.44 17.65
C ALA A 19 0.57 5.57 17.59
N PRO A 20 -0.16 5.70 18.71
CA PRO A 20 -1.60 5.94 18.68
C PRO A 20 -1.95 7.13 17.77
N SER A 21 -2.88 6.91 16.81
CA SER A 21 -3.22 7.90 15.78
C SER A 21 -3.63 9.25 16.39
N SER A 22 -3.37 10.31 15.65
CA SER A 22 -3.82 11.66 15.97
C SER A 22 -5.31 11.86 15.63
N LEU A 23 -5.91 11.02 14.78
CA LEU A 23 -7.33 11.13 14.41
C LEU A 23 -8.24 10.98 15.64
N LYS A 24 -9.06 12.00 15.93
CA LYS A 24 -9.98 11.98 17.07
C LYS A 24 -11.14 11.02 16.83
N GLY A 25 -11.48 10.26 17.86
CA GLY A 25 -12.65 9.36 17.84
C GLY A 25 -12.41 8.01 17.16
N LEU A 26 -11.23 7.81 16.55
CA LEU A 26 -10.81 6.53 16.01
C LEU A 26 -9.80 5.88 16.97
N GLN A 27 -10.01 4.60 17.25
CA GLN A 27 -9.04 3.78 17.97
C GLN A 27 -8.11 3.15 16.94
N GLY A 28 -6.80 3.26 17.14
CA GLY A 28 -5.83 2.70 16.21
C GLY A 28 -4.47 3.37 16.29
N TYR A 29 -3.60 2.93 15.40
CA TYR A 29 -2.24 3.46 15.25
C TYR A 29 -2.15 4.30 14.00
N GLY A 30 -1.31 5.32 14.05
CA GLY A 30 -0.88 6.12 12.92
C GLY A 30 0.63 5.99 12.75
N ILE A 31 1.11 6.40 11.58
CA ILE A 31 2.54 6.48 11.31
C ILE A 31 2.97 7.92 11.41
N PHE A 32 4.05 8.20 12.11
CA PHE A 32 4.50 9.56 12.41
C PHE A 32 5.94 9.76 12.00
N THR A 33 6.28 10.99 11.61
CA THR A 33 7.68 11.43 11.48
C THR A 33 8.12 12.25 12.70
N THR A 34 9.36 12.07 13.14
CA THR A 34 10.01 12.91 14.17
C THR A 34 11.07 13.84 13.58
N ARG A 35 11.17 13.90 12.25
CA ARG A 35 12.00 14.84 11.51
C ARG A 35 11.18 15.56 10.44
N ASP A 36 11.68 16.68 9.97
CA ASP A 36 11.14 17.29 8.77
C ASP A 36 11.49 16.41 7.56
N ILE A 37 10.54 16.27 6.64
CA ILE A 37 10.69 15.53 5.38
C ILE A 37 10.30 16.47 4.25
N ASP A 38 11.20 16.65 3.29
CA ASP A 38 11.00 17.56 2.17
C ASP A 38 10.03 16.97 1.13
N GLU A 39 9.49 17.84 0.27
CA GLU A 39 8.64 17.41 -0.83
C GLU A 39 9.40 16.46 -1.78
N LEU A 40 8.73 15.39 -2.20
CA LEU A 40 9.24 14.28 -3.01
C LEU A 40 10.37 13.47 -2.38
N GLU A 41 10.75 13.75 -1.12
CA GLU A 41 11.72 12.93 -0.40
C GLU A 41 11.14 11.55 -0.10
N SER A 42 11.95 10.51 -0.28
CA SER A 42 11.63 9.13 0.12
C SER A 42 11.58 9.04 1.64
N ILE A 43 10.48 8.49 2.16
CA ILE A 43 10.23 8.39 3.60
C ILE A 43 11.22 7.43 4.24
N LEU A 44 11.34 6.22 3.67
CA LEU A 44 12.23 5.17 4.15
C LEU A 44 13.65 5.26 3.57
N GLN A 45 13.89 6.19 2.64
CA GLN A 45 15.14 6.31 1.87
C GLN A 45 15.49 5.05 1.05
N ALA A 46 14.52 4.17 0.86
CA ALA A 46 14.60 2.92 0.11
C ALA A 46 13.20 2.52 -0.36
N PRO A 47 13.08 1.66 -1.40
CA PRO A 47 11.82 1.01 -1.70
C PRO A 47 11.26 0.31 -0.45
N ASP A 48 9.94 0.33 -0.33
CA ASP A 48 9.24 -0.53 0.61
C ASP A 48 9.60 -2.00 0.34
N GLY A 49 9.44 -2.89 1.33
CA GLY A 49 9.91 -4.29 1.21
C GLY A 49 9.24 -5.09 0.06
N PRO A 50 9.30 -6.43 0.05
CA PRO A 50 8.78 -7.20 -1.08
C PRO A 50 7.28 -6.95 -1.31
N SER A 51 6.91 -6.75 -2.57
CA SER A 51 5.53 -6.81 -3.05
C SER A 51 5.16 -8.28 -3.22
N ILE A 52 4.18 -8.80 -2.52
CA ILE A 52 3.77 -10.22 -2.63
C ILE A 52 2.58 -10.32 -3.55
N VAL A 53 2.74 -11.01 -4.68
CA VAL A 53 1.61 -11.22 -5.58
C VAL A 53 0.76 -12.39 -5.09
N VAL A 54 -0.50 -12.08 -4.78
CA VAL A 54 -1.53 -13.08 -4.44
C VAL A 54 -2.32 -13.35 -5.71
N THR A 55 -2.14 -14.53 -6.28
CA THR A 55 -2.75 -14.91 -7.56
C THR A 55 -4.06 -15.67 -7.32
N ASP A 56 -4.98 -15.69 -8.27
CA ASP A 56 -6.15 -16.57 -8.28
C ASP A 56 -6.98 -16.56 -6.99
N PHE A 57 -7.08 -15.41 -6.31
CA PHE A 57 -7.73 -15.33 -5.00
C PHE A 57 -9.27 -15.46 -5.10
N ARG A 58 -9.83 -15.32 -6.31
CA ARG A 58 -11.27 -15.45 -6.62
C ARG A 58 -11.65 -16.78 -7.27
N THR A 59 -10.73 -17.47 -7.93
CA THR A 59 -11.03 -18.60 -8.83
C THR A 59 -11.29 -19.94 -8.14
N GLN A 60 -11.43 -19.96 -6.81
CA GLN A 60 -11.27 -21.20 -6.03
C GLN A 60 -12.56 -21.84 -5.48
N GLN A 61 -13.73 -21.64 -6.09
CA GLN A 61 -14.93 -22.38 -5.67
C GLN A 61 -14.96 -23.80 -6.27
N ASN A 62 -14.43 -24.77 -5.53
CA ASN A 62 -14.70 -26.17 -5.85
C ASN A 62 -16.13 -26.54 -5.39
N LYS A 63 -16.95 -27.06 -6.31
CA LYS A 63 -18.35 -27.44 -6.06
C LYS A 63 -18.54 -28.48 -4.95
N ASN A 64 -17.48 -29.20 -4.57
CA ASN A 64 -17.50 -30.27 -3.56
C ASN A 64 -16.97 -29.84 -2.18
N GLU A 65 -16.71 -28.55 -1.95
CA GLU A 65 -16.20 -28.08 -0.66
C GLU A 65 -17.23 -28.17 0.47
N SER A 66 -16.74 -28.38 1.70
CA SER A 66 -17.59 -28.27 2.89
C SER A 66 -18.11 -26.85 3.03
N LYS A 67 -19.30 -26.69 3.64
CA LYS A 67 -19.87 -25.36 3.91
C LYS A 67 -18.90 -24.46 4.69
N GLU A 68 -18.19 -25.04 5.64
CA GLU A 68 -17.20 -24.32 6.46
C GLU A 68 -16.05 -23.78 5.59
N MET A 69 -15.51 -24.59 4.67
CA MET A 69 -14.47 -24.14 3.76
C MET A 69 -14.96 -23.03 2.83
N VAL A 70 -16.22 -23.10 2.36
CA VAL A 70 -16.86 -22.03 1.58
C VAL A 70 -16.93 -20.73 2.37
N ASP A 71 -17.24 -20.79 3.66
CA ASP A 71 -17.29 -19.59 4.52
C ASP A 71 -15.87 -19.01 4.75
N PHE A 72 -14.85 -19.85 4.93
CA PHE A 72 -13.46 -19.39 4.99
C PHE A 72 -12.97 -18.77 3.69
N ARG A 73 -13.34 -19.34 2.53
CA ARG A 73 -13.04 -18.74 1.22
C ARG A 73 -13.74 -17.41 1.03
N ARG A 74 -15.00 -17.30 1.43
CA ARG A 74 -15.71 -16.02 1.41
C ARG A 74 -14.98 -14.99 2.27
N HIS A 75 -14.50 -15.38 3.45
CA HIS A 75 -13.72 -14.50 4.32
C HIS A 75 -12.41 -14.06 3.66
N TRP A 76 -11.69 -14.99 3.01
CA TRP A 76 -10.47 -14.71 2.24
C TRP A 76 -10.71 -13.73 1.08
N THR A 77 -11.70 -14.00 0.22
CA THR A 77 -12.03 -13.09 -0.89
C THR A 77 -12.49 -11.73 -0.37
N HIS A 78 -13.32 -11.71 0.66
CA HIS A 78 -13.81 -10.47 1.26
C HIS A 78 -12.69 -9.67 1.92
N MET A 79 -11.70 -10.32 2.53
CA MET A 79 -10.51 -9.66 3.07
C MET A 79 -9.81 -8.87 1.96
N TRP A 80 -9.56 -9.49 0.81
CA TRP A 80 -8.92 -8.86 -0.34
C TRP A 80 -9.77 -7.78 -1.03
N ASP A 81 -11.07 -8.01 -1.19
CA ASP A 81 -11.98 -7.01 -1.78
C ASP A 81 -12.02 -5.69 -0.98
N HIS A 82 -11.69 -5.78 0.32
CA HIS A 82 -11.65 -4.65 1.25
C HIS A 82 -10.22 -4.23 1.63
N TYR A 83 -9.21 -5.03 1.28
CA TYR A 83 -7.81 -4.70 1.49
C TYR A 83 -7.35 -3.82 0.34
N TRP A 84 -7.48 -2.51 0.56
CA TRP A 84 -7.37 -1.51 -0.51
C TRP A 84 -6.04 -1.52 -1.27
N TRP A 85 -4.96 -1.88 -0.59
CA TRP A 85 -3.63 -1.97 -1.19
C TRP A 85 -3.53 -3.03 -2.29
N GLY A 86 -4.48 -3.95 -2.39
CA GLY A 86 -4.53 -4.89 -3.51
C GLY A 86 -5.04 -4.30 -4.82
N ARG A 87 -5.50 -3.04 -4.86
CA ARG A 87 -5.98 -2.39 -6.08
C ARG A 87 -4.94 -1.54 -6.80
N GLY A 88 -3.82 -1.23 -6.15
CA GLY A 88 -2.66 -0.64 -6.81
C GLY A 88 -1.76 -1.77 -7.25
N VAL A 89 -2.04 -2.36 -8.41
CA VAL A 89 -1.17 -3.38 -8.98
C VAL A 89 -0.16 -2.66 -9.85
N GLY A 90 1.12 -2.70 -9.49
CA GLY A 90 2.14 -2.19 -10.40
C GLY A 90 2.16 -3.00 -11.69
N ASP A 91 2.40 -2.34 -12.83
CA ASP A 91 2.32 -2.96 -14.17
C ASP A 91 3.12 -4.26 -14.30
N HIS A 92 4.25 -4.35 -13.61
CA HIS A 92 5.12 -5.52 -13.57
C HIS A 92 4.49 -6.74 -12.87
N ALA A 93 3.62 -6.53 -11.88
CA ALA A 93 2.91 -7.59 -11.16
C ALA A 93 1.60 -7.97 -11.86
N SER A 94 1.00 -7.00 -12.56
CA SER A 94 -0.29 -7.08 -13.26
C SER A 94 -0.42 -8.30 -14.19
N TYR A 95 0.69 -8.79 -14.74
CA TYR A 95 0.71 -9.92 -15.65
C TYR A 95 1.14 -11.23 -15.03
N GLU A 96 1.16 -11.33 -13.71
CA GLU A 96 1.59 -12.52 -13.00
C GLU A 96 0.55 -13.67 -13.11
N ALA A 97 -0.74 -13.35 -13.08
CA ALA A 97 -1.86 -14.29 -13.20
C ALA A 97 -3.11 -13.59 -13.78
N GLU A 98 -4.16 -14.35 -14.13
CA GLU A 98 -5.42 -13.82 -14.67
C GLU A 98 -6.15 -12.96 -13.62
N TYR A 99 -6.22 -13.46 -12.39
CA TYR A 99 -6.68 -12.69 -11.25
C TYR A 99 -5.52 -12.55 -10.29
N MET A 100 -5.17 -11.33 -9.92
CA MET A 100 -4.09 -11.13 -8.96
C MET A 100 -4.35 -9.90 -8.10
N ILE A 101 -3.62 -9.84 -6.99
CA ILE A 101 -3.52 -8.70 -6.10
C ILE A 101 -2.04 -8.51 -5.78
N ASP A 102 -1.58 -7.26 -5.84
CA ASP A 102 -0.29 -6.86 -5.30
C ASP A 102 -0.44 -6.54 -3.81
N PHE A 103 0.08 -7.41 -2.94
CA PHE A 103 0.06 -7.21 -1.49
C PHE A 103 1.38 -6.56 -1.06
N GLN A 104 1.32 -5.33 -0.55
CA GLN A 104 2.47 -4.59 0.01
C GLN A 104 2.41 -4.48 1.54
N PRO A 105 2.73 -5.57 2.26
CA PRO A 105 2.56 -5.70 3.71
C PRO A 105 3.70 -5.06 4.50
N THR A 106 4.15 -3.90 4.09
CA THR A 106 5.29 -3.20 4.70
C THR A 106 4.85 -1.79 5.09
N PHE A 107 5.66 -0.76 4.91
CA PHE A 107 5.25 0.59 5.29
C PHE A 107 3.97 1.03 4.60
N GLY A 108 3.78 0.69 3.33
CA GLY A 108 2.58 1.03 2.56
C GLY A 108 1.30 0.66 3.32
N ALA A 109 1.22 -0.54 3.89
CA ALA A 109 0.02 -1.00 4.58
C ALA A 109 -0.41 -0.22 5.84
N LEU A 110 0.42 0.70 6.36
CA LEU A 110 0.27 1.25 7.72
C LEU A 110 -0.31 2.67 7.85
N PRO A 111 0.02 3.66 6.98
CA PRO A 111 -0.57 4.99 7.04
C PRO A 111 -2.09 4.97 6.99
N ASN A 112 -2.73 5.79 7.83
CA ASN A 112 -4.19 5.88 7.82
C ASN A 112 -4.72 6.62 6.59
N HIS A 113 -5.99 6.38 6.27
CA HIS A 113 -6.70 7.13 5.24
C HIS A 113 -7.00 8.58 5.66
N HIS A 114 -6.74 9.56 4.80
CA HIS A 114 -7.25 10.91 4.98
C HIS A 114 -7.45 11.68 3.66
N CYS A 115 -8.64 12.24 3.43
CA CYS A 115 -8.96 12.95 2.19
C CYS A 115 -8.35 14.34 2.03
N LEU A 116 -8.29 15.11 3.12
CA LEU A 116 -7.69 16.45 3.10
C LEU A 116 -6.17 16.41 3.21
N TRP A 117 -5.63 15.53 4.05
CA TRP A 117 -4.21 15.46 4.35
C TRP A 117 -3.54 14.27 3.69
N ASN A 118 -3.82 14.00 2.43
CA ASN A 118 -3.01 13.06 1.66
C ASN A 118 -1.55 13.55 1.61
N THR A 119 -0.69 13.04 2.51
CA THR A 119 0.67 13.55 2.67
C THR A 119 1.68 12.79 1.82
N ILE A 120 1.33 11.61 1.31
CA ILE A 120 2.26 10.77 0.58
C ILE A 120 1.77 10.40 -0.82
N THR A 121 2.74 10.14 -1.67
CA THR A 121 2.64 9.52 -2.99
C THR A 121 3.55 8.31 -3.01
N PHE A 122 3.58 7.59 -4.12
CA PHE A 122 4.59 6.58 -4.37
C PHE A 122 5.25 6.84 -5.71
N ALA A 123 6.43 6.26 -5.88
CA ALA A 123 7.10 6.06 -7.16
C ALA A 123 7.37 4.57 -7.33
N PHE A 124 7.38 4.09 -8.58
CA PHE A 124 7.80 2.73 -8.84
C PHE A 124 9.30 2.58 -8.57
N PRO A 125 9.74 1.47 -7.98
CA PRO A 125 11.15 1.17 -7.86
C PRO A 125 11.79 1.16 -9.26
N LYS A 126 13.01 1.68 -9.37
CA LYS A 126 13.76 1.68 -10.63
C LYS A 126 13.90 0.27 -11.22
N VAL A 127 14.06 -0.72 -10.34
CA VAL A 127 14.10 -2.13 -10.71
C VAL A 127 12.90 -2.81 -10.02
N PRO A 128 11.76 -2.94 -10.72
CA PRO A 128 10.52 -3.47 -10.14
C PRO A 128 10.52 -4.98 -9.96
N TYR A 129 11.38 -5.70 -10.69
CA TYR A 129 11.45 -7.15 -10.65
C TYR A 129 12.90 -7.60 -10.42
N LEU A 130 13.13 -8.35 -9.34
CA LEU A 130 14.44 -8.67 -8.75
C LEU A 130 14.83 -10.14 -8.95
N ASP A 131 14.55 -10.71 -10.12
CA ASP A 131 14.89 -12.10 -10.49
C ASP A 131 16.38 -12.43 -10.59
N HIS A 132 17.24 -11.46 -10.31
CA HIS A 132 18.67 -11.67 -10.14
C HIS A 132 19.10 -11.99 -8.70
N LEU A 133 18.18 -11.90 -7.72
CA LEU A 133 18.49 -12.17 -6.30
C LEU A 133 18.82 -13.64 -6.03
N THR A 134 18.31 -14.55 -6.84
CA THR A 134 18.71 -15.95 -6.82
C THR A 134 18.80 -16.48 -8.25
N ASN A 135 19.56 -17.56 -8.43
CA ASN A 135 19.60 -18.24 -9.72
C ASN A 135 18.29 -19.04 -9.88
N SER A 136 17.69 -19.09 -11.07
CA SER A 136 16.48 -19.90 -11.32
C SER A 136 16.66 -21.41 -11.07
N SER A 137 17.90 -21.90 -11.00
CA SER A 137 18.24 -23.27 -10.58
C SER A 137 18.43 -23.44 -9.06
N SER A 138 18.41 -22.34 -8.31
CA SER A 138 18.53 -22.33 -6.86
C SER A 138 17.36 -23.08 -6.23
N VAL A 139 17.63 -23.81 -5.14
CA VAL A 139 16.58 -24.42 -4.30
C VAL A 139 15.63 -23.37 -3.71
N GLY A 140 16.03 -22.09 -3.66
CA GLY A 140 15.18 -20.98 -3.22
C GLY A 140 14.37 -20.32 -4.35
N ALA A 141 14.51 -20.75 -5.60
CA ALA A 141 13.80 -20.15 -6.72
C ALA A 141 12.28 -20.26 -6.49
N GLY A 142 11.60 -19.12 -6.63
CA GLY A 142 10.16 -19.02 -6.40
C GLY A 142 9.71 -19.08 -4.94
N ALA A 143 10.63 -19.21 -3.97
CA ALA A 143 10.31 -19.28 -2.54
C ALA A 143 10.13 -17.90 -1.88
N PHE A 144 10.37 -16.82 -2.61
CA PHE A 144 10.21 -15.43 -2.17
C PHE A 144 9.70 -14.60 -3.35
N SER A 145 9.22 -13.39 -3.07
CA SER A 145 8.77 -12.48 -4.11
C SER A 145 9.93 -11.79 -4.81
N TYR A 146 9.85 -11.73 -6.14
CA TYR A 146 10.75 -10.95 -6.97
C TYR A 146 10.24 -9.53 -7.19
N HIS A 147 8.98 -9.23 -6.87
CA HIS A 147 8.40 -7.91 -7.06
C HIS A 147 8.88 -6.97 -5.94
N ALA A 148 9.49 -5.86 -6.32
CA ALA A 148 9.96 -4.84 -5.39
C ALA A 148 8.82 -3.92 -4.97
N GLY A 149 8.77 -3.56 -3.69
CA GLY A 149 7.79 -2.61 -3.18
C GLY A 149 7.99 -1.19 -3.73
N ARG A 150 6.96 -0.37 -3.54
CA ARG A 150 6.94 1.05 -3.95
C ARG A 150 7.88 1.91 -3.11
N ASP A 151 8.42 2.97 -3.70
CA ASP A 151 9.12 4.02 -2.94
C ASP A 151 8.11 5.10 -2.51
N PHE A 152 7.77 5.13 -1.21
CA PHE A 152 6.83 6.11 -0.67
C PHE A 152 7.51 7.46 -0.44
N ARG A 153 6.91 8.50 -1.02
CA ARG A 153 7.44 9.87 -1.02
C ARG A 153 6.44 10.85 -0.49
N VAL A 154 6.92 11.94 0.08
CA VAL A 154 6.06 12.99 0.61
C VAL A 154 5.55 13.89 -0.53
N LYS A 155 4.25 14.19 -0.57
CA LYS A 155 3.61 15.09 -1.57
C LYS A 155 3.80 16.57 -1.28
N LYS A 156 4.06 16.92 -0.02
CA LYS A 156 4.22 18.30 0.46
C LYS A 156 5.04 18.29 1.74
N PRO A 157 5.89 19.30 2.02
CA PRO A 157 6.77 19.28 3.18
C PRO A 157 6.05 18.86 4.46
N LEU A 158 6.61 17.86 5.14
CA LEU A 158 6.00 17.24 6.31
C LEU A 158 6.82 17.57 7.55
N PRO A 159 6.32 18.44 8.46
CA PRO A 159 7.06 18.81 9.65
C PRO A 159 7.13 17.67 10.66
N ALA A 160 8.18 17.65 11.47
CA ALA A 160 8.33 16.75 12.60
C ALA A 160 7.09 16.81 13.53
N GLY A 161 6.61 15.64 13.96
CA GLY A 161 5.39 15.49 14.75
C GLY A 161 4.14 15.16 13.92
N SER A 162 4.22 15.24 12.60
CA SER A 162 3.09 14.94 11.72
C SER A 162 2.80 13.45 11.64
N GLU A 163 1.50 13.12 11.62
CA GLU A 163 1.05 11.82 11.14
C GLU A 163 1.09 11.79 9.61
N ILE A 164 1.46 10.63 9.08
CA ILE A 164 1.53 10.31 7.67
C ILE A 164 0.20 9.68 7.28
N PHE A 165 -0.44 10.24 6.26
CA PHE A 165 -1.72 9.77 5.75
C PHE A 165 -1.66 9.56 4.26
N LEU A 166 -2.48 8.63 3.80
CA LEU A 166 -2.65 8.33 2.39
C LEU A 166 -4.10 8.53 1.96
N ASN A 167 -4.31 8.90 0.70
CA ASN A 167 -5.61 8.80 0.08
C ASN A 167 -5.81 7.39 -0.52
N TYR A 168 -6.83 6.68 -0.05
CA TYR A 168 -7.21 5.34 -0.52
C TYR A 168 -8.19 5.42 -1.71
N GLY A 169 -8.09 6.42 -2.58
CA GLY A 169 -8.96 6.61 -3.73
C GLY A 169 -10.42 7.03 -3.45
N HIS A 170 -10.94 6.91 -2.22
CA HIS A 170 -12.37 7.14 -1.92
C HIS A 170 -12.72 8.54 -1.40
N CYS A 171 -12.07 9.57 -1.94
CA CYS A 171 -12.32 10.95 -1.50
C CYS A 171 -13.37 11.69 -2.32
N ASP A 172 -13.99 11.00 -3.29
CA ASP A 172 -15.19 11.45 -3.95
C ASP A 172 -16.40 10.57 -3.57
N ARG A 173 -17.53 11.22 -3.27
CA ARG A 173 -18.79 10.54 -2.96
C ARG A 173 -19.61 10.23 -4.21
N THR A 174 -19.23 10.73 -5.39
CA THR A 174 -19.96 10.43 -6.63
C THR A 174 -19.83 8.97 -7.03
N ASP A 175 -18.78 8.30 -6.57
CA ASP A 175 -18.52 6.88 -6.82
C ASP A 175 -19.25 5.98 -5.81
N VAL A 176 -20.58 6.15 -5.70
CA VAL A 176 -21.43 5.23 -4.93
C VAL A 176 -21.68 3.95 -5.75
N ASP A 177 -20.62 3.31 -6.21
CA ASP A 177 -20.72 1.93 -6.67
C ASP A 177 -20.75 0.99 -5.44
N HIS A 178 -21.28 -0.22 -5.63
CA HIS A 178 -21.30 -1.29 -4.64
C HIS A 178 -19.92 -1.71 -4.12
N SER A 179 -18.84 -1.20 -4.73
CA SER A 179 -17.46 -1.46 -4.36
C SER A 179 -16.86 -0.51 -3.30
N THR A 180 -17.60 0.51 -2.85
CA THR A 180 -17.11 1.48 -1.85
C THR A 180 -17.15 0.87 -0.42
N PRO A 181 -16.00 0.76 0.28
CA PRO A 181 -15.93 0.13 1.59
C PRO A 181 -16.83 0.79 2.63
N GLN A 182 -17.40 0.01 3.55
CA GLN A 182 -18.32 0.53 4.57
C GLN A 182 -17.72 1.62 5.47
N TRP A 183 -16.40 1.59 5.72
CA TRP A 183 -15.73 2.55 6.58
C TRP A 183 -15.77 3.99 6.02
N THR A 184 -15.86 4.15 4.69
CA THR A 184 -15.90 5.47 4.03
C THR A 184 -17.14 6.27 4.43
N LYS A 185 -18.24 5.60 4.82
CA LYS A 185 -19.46 6.23 5.33
C LYS A 185 -19.23 7.05 6.59
N TYR A 186 -18.20 6.68 7.35
CA TYR A 186 -17.81 7.33 8.60
C TYR A 186 -16.63 8.29 8.41
N SER A 187 -15.96 8.24 7.26
CA SER A 187 -14.85 9.13 6.92
C SER A 187 -15.35 10.48 6.43
N LYS A 188 -14.64 11.54 6.84
CA LYS A 188 -14.87 12.89 6.35
C LYS A 188 -14.24 13.02 4.96
N MET A 189 -15.02 13.46 4.00
CA MET A 189 -14.60 13.71 2.62
C MET A 189 -14.20 15.17 2.42
N LYS A 190 -13.49 15.45 1.33
CA LYS A 190 -13.05 16.82 0.99
C LYS A 190 -14.21 17.82 0.95
N GLN A 191 -15.39 17.40 0.49
CA GLN A 191 -16.59 18.24 0.46
C GLN A 191 -17.12 18.53 1.87
N ASP A 192 -17.05 17.57 2.81
CA ASP A 192 -17.47 17.77 4.20
C ASP A 192 -16.63 18.86 4.88
N TYR A 193 -15.31 18.81 4.65
CA TYR A 193 -14.34 19.80 5.11
C TYR A 193 -14.63 21.20 4.54
N LEU A 194 -14.88 21.29 3.24
CA LEU A 194 -15.23 22.55 2.58
C LEU A 194 -16.57 23.11 3.06
N GLN A 195 -17.56 22.26 3.31
CA GLN A 195 -18.84 22.66 3.86
C GLN A 195 -18.69 23.17 5.28
N ALA A 196 -17.94 22.46 6.14
CA ALA A 196 -17.63 22.91 7.49
C ALA A 196 -16.94 24.28 7.48
N ALA A 197 -15.95 24.48 6.62
CA ALA A 197 -15.26 25.76 6.45
C ALA A 197 -16.23 26.90 6.06
N LYS A 198 -17.13 26.65 5.10
CA LYS A 198 -18.17 27.64 4.70
C LYS A 198 -19.08 28.00 5.87
N LEU A 199 -19.51 27.01 6.65
CA LEU A 199 -20.37 27.23 7.82
C LEU A 199 -19.63 28.01 8.92
N VAL A 200 -18.35 27.73 9.14
CA VAL A 200 -17.52 28.43 10.13
C VAL A 200 -17.29 29.89 9.72
N MET A 201 -17.06 30.17 8.44
CA MET A 201 -17.01 31.55 7.92
C MET A 201 -18.34 32.28 8.11
N ALA A 202 -19.46 31.62 7.80
CA ALA A 202 -20.79 32.19 8.00
C ALA A 202 -21.07 32.49 9.48
N LEU A 203 -20.69 31.57 10.37
CA LEU A 203 -20.82 31.73 11.82
C LEU A 203 -19.96 32.91 12.32
N TRP A 204 -18.72 33.02 11.86
CA TRP A 204 -17.87 34.16 12.19
C TRP A 204 -18.47 35.48 11.74
N ASN A 205 -18.92 35.57 10.48
CA ASN A 205 -19.56 36.78 9.96
C ASN A 205 -20.83 37.14 10.74
N ALA A 206 -21.66 36.15 11.09
CA ALA A 206 -22.85 36.39 11.90
C ALA A 206 -22.51 36.95 13.29
N LEU A 207 -21.44 36.46 13.92
CA LEU A 207 -21.03 36.90 15.26
C LEU A 207 -20.31 38.26 15.28
N PHE A 208 -19.57 38.60 14.22
CA PHE A 208 -18.65 39.76 14.24
C PHE A 208 -18.93 40.84 13.19
N TYR A 209 -19.73 40.58 12.15
CA TYR A 209 -20.01 41.55 11.08
C TYR A 209 -21.35 42.30 11.25
N TYR A 210 -22.30 41.77 12.03
CA TYR A 210 -23.55 42.48 12.30
C TYR A 210 -23.33 43.62 13.29
N GLU A 211 -23.38 44.85 12.79
CA GLU A 211 -23.29 46.08 13.58
C GLU A 211 -24.32 46.10 14.74
N PRO A 212 -23.94 46.70 15.88
CA PRO A 212 -24.88 47.28 16.83
C PRO A 212 -25.35 48.67 16.35
N THR A 213 -25.79 48.83 15.10
CA THR A 213 -26.64 49.98 14.76
C THR A 213 -28.00 49.67 15.37
N GLY A 214 -28.28 50.33 16.50
CA GLY A 214 -29.30 49.97 17.51
C GLY A 214 -30.77 49.99 17.10
N THR A 215 -31.10 49.60 15.87
CA THR A 215 -32.47 49.55 15.35
C THR A 215 -32.93 48.16 14.89
N VAL A 216 -32.02 47.21 14.63
CA VAL A 216 -32.42 45.86 14.14
C VAL A 216 -32.52 44.82 15.28
N ARG A 217 -32.11 45.17 16.49
CA ARG A 217 -32.12 44.25 17.64
C ARG A 217 -33.52 43.91 18.14
N GLU A 218 -34.57 44.69 17.87
CA GLU A 218 -35.92 44.41 18.38
C GLU A 218 -36.74 43.48 17.48
N GLU A 219 -36.70 43.60 16.14
CA GLU A 219 -37.54 42.76 15.28
C GLU A 219 -37.03 41.31 15.18
N TYR A 220 -35.73 41.10 15.05
CA TYR A 220 -35.14 39.75 15.04
C TYR A 220 -35.25 39.09 16.41
N HIS A 221 -35.08 39.84 17.51
CA HIS A 221 -35.24 39.31 18.86
C HIS A 221 -36.71 38.95 19.15
N THR A 222 -37.68 39.72 18.63
CA THR A 222 -39.11 39.43 18.80
C THR A 222 -39.57 38.22 18.00
N SER A 223 -39.14 38.09 16.73
CA SER A 223 -39.44 36.91 15.90
C SER A 223 -38.75 35.65 16.44
N PHE A 224 -37.54 35.79 16.97
CA PHE A 224 -36.78 34.73 17.63
C PHE A 224 -37.41 34.26 18.95
N LEU A 225 -37.83 35.19 19.83
CA LEU A 225 -38.56 34.87 21.07
C LEU A 225 -39.89 34.17 20.79
N GLN A 226 -40.57 34.50 19.68
CA GLN A 226 -41.77 33.78 19.24
C GLN A 226 -41.46 32.34 18.83
N HIS A 227 -40.34 32.10 18.14
CA HIS A 227 -39.92 30.75 17.74
C HIS A 227 -39.45 29.91 18.93
N GLN A 228 -38.73 30.52 19.88
CA GLN A 228 -38.31 29.84 21.11
C GLN A 228 -39.50 29.48 22.02
N GLN A 229 -40.53 30.36 22.10
CA GLN A 229 -41.79 30.04 22.78
C GLN A 229 -42.59 28.94 22.07
N GLN A 230 -42.50 28.81 20.75
CA GLN A 230 -43.12 27.69 20.02
C GLN A 230 -42.40 26.35 20.30
N HIS A 231 -41.06 26.36 20.36
CA HIS A 231 -40.26 25.15 20.63
C HIS A 231 -40.31 24.70 22.10
N GLN A 232 -40.35 25.62 23.05
CA GLN A 232 -40.56 25.30 24.48
C GLN A 232 -41.97 24.77 24.75
N ARG A 233 -42.97 25.18 23.95
CA ARG A 233 -44.33 24.60 24.03
C ARG A 233 -44.42 23.18 23.47
N SER A 234 -43.50 22.74 22.60
CA SER A 234 -43.48 21.38 22.07
C SER A 234 -42.67 20.39 22.92
N THR A 235 -41.79 20.87 23.80
CA THR A 235 -40.87 20.06 24.61
C THR A 235 -41.12 20.26 26.11
N ASN A 236 -42.34 19.99 26.55
CA ASN A 236 -42.70 20.11 27.96
C ASN A 236 -42.32 18.83 28.72
N ASN A 237 -41.04 18.70 29.11
CA ASN A 237 -40.64 17.72 30.11
C ASN A 237 -39.68 18.38 31.11
N ASN A 238 -40.17 18.55 32.33
CA ASN A 238 -39.52 19.24 33.43
C ASN A 238 -38.27 18.50 33.92
N ASN A 239 -37.09 19.11 33.76
CA ASN A 239 -36.01 18.99 34.73
C ASN A 239 -35.06 20.19 34.63
N ASN A 240 -35.27 21.16 35.52
CA ASN A 240 -34.44 22.35 35.66
C ASN A 240 -33.23 22.05 36.56
N ASN A 241 -32.06 21.93 35.95
CA ASN A 241 -30.77 22.21 36.57
C ASN A 241 -29.91 22.98 35.55
N TYR A 242 -30.10 24.30 35.47
CA TYR A 242 -29.25 25.18 34.66
C TYR A 242 -28.22 25.87 35.57
N VAL A 243 -27.00 25.34 35.53
CA VAL A 243 -25.79 25.96 36.08
C VAL A 243 -25.47 27.21 35.25
N GLY A 244 -25.06 28.29 35.92
CA GLY A 244 -24.80 29.60 35.29
C GLY A 244 -23.83 29.53 34.12
N ARG A 245 -24.31 29.90 32.93
CA ARG A 245 -23.47 30.15 31.74
C ARG A 245 -23.11 31.63 31.65
N ASN A 246 -21.90 31.91 31.17
CA ASN A 246 -21.44 33.26 30.88
C ASN A 246 -22.30 33.89 29.78
N MET A 247 -22.62 35.18 29.93
CA MET A 247 -23.46 35.96 29.00
C MET A 247 -22.86 36.10 27.59
N MET A 248 -21.57 35.77 27.41
CA MET A 248 -20.87 35.71 26.12
C MET A 248 -21.20 34.45 25.30
N ASP A 249 -21.75 33.39 25.90
CA ASP A 249 -21.95 32.10 25.22
C ASP A 249 -23.33 31.96 24.54
N LEU A 250 -24.30 32.84 24.85
CA LEU A 250 -25.65 32.77 24.27
C LEU A 250 -25.66 32.96 22.73
N PRO A 251 -25.00 33.98 22.15
CA PRO A 251 -25.01 34.22 20.70
C PRO A 251 -24.37 33.08 19.90
N LEU A 252 -23.36 32.41 20.48
CA LEU A 252 -22.74 31.25 19.86
C LEU A 252 -23.64 30.03 19.91
N VAL A 253 -24.26 29.73 21.06
CA VAL A 253 -25.19 28.59 21.16
C VAL A 253 -26.35 28.78 20.20
N GLU A 254 -26.86 30.00 20.05
CA GLU A 254 -27.91 30.34 19.08
C GLU A 254 -27.43 30.24 17.63
N GLY A 255 -26.20 30.69 17.33
CA GLY A 255 -25.58 30.54 16.00
C GLY A 255 -25.28 29.08 15.63
N ILE A 256 -24.80 28.28 16.59
CA ILE A 256 -24.59 26.84 16.45
C ILE A 256 -25.93 26.13 16.26
N LEU A 257 -26.98 26.51 16.99
CA LEU A 257 -28.33 25.96 16.81
C LEU A 257 -28.93 26.35 15.46
N TYR A 258 -28.69 27.57 14.99
CA TYR A 258 -29.10 28.02 13.66
C TYR A 258 -28.38 27.24 12.56
N VAL A 259 -27.05 27.10 12.63
CA VAL A 259 -26.26 26.27 11.70
C VAL A 259 -26.68 24.79 11.79
N SER A 260 -26.94 24.28 12.99
CA SER A 260 -27.45 22.92 13.20
C SER A 260 -28.86 22.74 12.65
N GLY A 261 -29.68 23.80 12.58
CA GLY A 261 -31.00 23.79 11.93
C GLY A 261 -30.93 23.90 10.41
N ILE A 262 -29.85 24.47 9.85
CA ILE A 262 -29.56 24.46 8.40
C ILE A 262 -29.09 23.07 7.95
N LEU A 263 -28.31 22.39 8.79
CA LEU A 263 -27.91 21.00 8.55
C LEU A 263 -29.10 20.07 8.76
N LYS A 264 -29.75 19.61 7.69
CA LYS A 264 -30.78 18.56 7.77
C LYS A 264 -30.19 17.32 8.47
N GLU A 265 -30.96 16.68 9.34
CA GLU A 265 -30.49 15.54 10.17
C GLU A 265 -29.79 14.44 9.35
N GLU A 266 -30.25 14.18 8.12
CA GLU A 266 -29.72 13.11 7.25
C GLU A 266 -28.39 13.44 6.55
N GLU A 267 -27.98 14.71 6.41
CA GLU A 267 -26.73 15.11 5.72
C GLU A 267 -25.56 15.42 6.69
N SER A 268 -25.80 15.35 8.00
CA SER A 268 -25.04 16.15 8.98
C SER A 268 -23.93 15.44 9.78
N HIS A 269 -23.83 14.11 9.75
CA HIS A 269 -23.00 13.41 10.76
C HIS A 269 -21.49 13.75 10.69
N PRO A 270 -20.82 13.78 9.52
CA PRO A 270 -19.39 14.08 9.46
C PRO A 270 -19.09 15.58 9.66
N VAL A 271 -19.86 16.44 8.98
CA VAL A 271 -19.67 17.90 8.99
C VAL A 271 -19.86 18.47 10.39
N ARG A 272 -20.85 17.98 11.14
CA ARG A 272 -21.16 18.48 12.50
C ARG A 272 -19.98 18.34 13.46
N SER A 273 -19.19 17.27 13.33
CA SER A 273 -18.00 17.04 14.16
C SER A 273 -16.87 18.05 13.90
N LEU A 274 -16.93 18.78 12.77
CA LEU A 274 -15.96 19.80 12.36
C LEU A 274 -16.41 21.22 12.68
N ILE A 275 -17.59 21.41 13.29
CA ILE A 275 -18.05 22.74 13.68
C ILE A 275 -17.55 23.03 15.11
N PRO A 276 -16.86 24.17 15.34
CA PRO A 276 -16.44 24.58 16.68
C PRO A 276 -17.60 24.57 17.66
N SER A 277 -17.40 23.94 18.81
CA SER A 277 -18.40 23.80 19.86
C SER A 277 -18.39 24.95 20.86
N SER A 278 -17.35 25.80 20.81
CA SER A 278 -17.15 26.94 21.70
C SER A 278 -16.53 28.14 20.97
N THR A 279 -16.63 29.33 21.59
CA THR A 279 -16.05 30.57 21.05
C THR A 279 -14.54 30.45 21.02
N GLY A 280 -13.94 29.87 22.06
CA GLY A 280 -12.51 29.60 22.12
C GLY A 280 -12.01 28.71 20.99
N GLU A 281 -12.74 27.65 20.62
CA GLU A 281 -12.40 26.83 19.45
C GLU A 281 -12.52 27.61 18.14
N LEU A 282 -13.62 28.38 17.97
CA LEU A 282 -13.82 29.21 16.79
C LEU A 282 -12.69 30.24 16.63
N PHE A 283 -12.30 30.91 17.72
CA PHE A 283 -11.18 31.85 17.72
C PHE A 283 -9.86 31.16 17.37
N ARG A 284 -9.55 30.00 17.97
CA ARG A 284 -8.33 29.24 17.63
C ARG A 284 -8.27 28.83 16.16
N VAL A 285 -9.42 28.48 15.59
CA VAL A 285 -9.52 28.16 14.16
C VAL A 285 -9.26 29.38 13.30
N MET A 286 -9.79 30.54 13.69
CA MET A 286 -9.70 31.76 12.89
C MET A 286 -8.40 32.55 13.11
N GLU A 287 -7.73 32.35 14.24
CA GLU A 287 -6.55 33.10 14.70
C GLU A 287 -5.44 33.25 13.63
N PRO A 288 -5.01 32.19 12.91
CA PRO A 288 -3.96 32.33 11.89
C PRO A 288 -4.33 33.26 10.73
N PHE A 289 -5.64 33.41 10.46
CA PHE A 289 -6.15 34.27 9.38
C PHE A 289 -6.31 35.73 9.82
N LEU A 290 -6.31 35.99 11.14
CA LEU A 290 -6.40 37.34 11.70
C LEU A 290 -5.03 38.03 11.76
N GLN A 291 -3.95 37.27 12.02
CA GLN A 291 -2.60 37.79 12.21
C GLN A 291 -1.91 38.22 10.90
N ASN A 292 -2.25 37.60 9.76
CA ASN A 292 -1.65 37.94 8.45
C ASN A 292 -2.08 39.31 7.88
N ASN A 293 -2.90 40.08 8.60
CA ASN A 293 -3.42 41.38 8.16
C ASN A 293 -2.71 42.59 8.79
N GLU A 294 -1.66 42.38 9.59
CA GLU A 294 -0.95 43.47 10.28
C GLU A 294 -0.13 44.41 9.35
N ASN A 295 -0.02 44.10 8.05
CA ASN A 295 0.71 44.94 7.08
C ASN A 295 -0.14 46.02 6.38
N ASN A 296 -1.41 46.17 6.74
CA ASN A 296 -2.23 47.30 6.26
C ASN A 296 -2.31 48.36 7.37
N ASP A 297 -1.77 49.56 7.11
CA ASP A 297 -1.85 50.77 7.95
C ASP A 297 -3.32 51.19 8.19
N LEU A 298 -4.05 50.43 9.00
CA LEU A 298 -5.39 50.74 9.45
C LEU A 298 -5.31 51.34 10.85
N ASP A 299 -5.76 52.58 10.92
CA ASP A 299 -5.77 53.50 12.05
C ASP A 299 -6.18 52.83 13.38
N GLU A 300 -5.50 53.21 14.46
CA GLU A 300 -5.64 52.61 15.79
C GLU A 300 -7.00 52.92 16.43
N GLY A 301 -8.04 52.13 16.10
CA GLY A 301 -9.30 52.22 16.83
C GLY A 301 -10.42 51.37 16.24
N THR A 302 -10.74 50.26 16.89
CA THR A 302 -12.00 49.49 16.73
C THR A 302 -12.32 48.84 15.37
N ASP A 303 -11.55 49.09 14.31
CA ASP A 303 -11.79 48.53 12.97
C ASP A 303 -11.02 47.23 12.66
N ARG A 304 -10.13 46.76 13.55
CA ARG A 304 -9.26 45.57 13.32
C ARG A 304 -10.01 44.25 13.08
N PHE A 305 -11.30 44.16 13.41
CA PHE A 305 -12.08 42.92 13.29
C PHE A 305 -13.11 42.93 12.14
N ARG A 306 -13.17 43.99 11.32
CA ARG A 306 -14.33 44.25 10.44
C ARG A 306 -14.35 43.54 9.09
N SER A 307 -13.29 42.85 8.68
CA SER A 307 -13.38 41.96 7.53
C SER A 307 -12.43 40.78 7.69
N ILE A 308 -12.96 39.56 7.59
CA ILE A 308 -12.11 38.42 7.28
C ILE A 308 -11.58 38.71 5.86
N PRO A 309 -10.27 38.73 5.62
CA PRO A 309 -9.74 38.79 4.26
C PRO A 309 -10.26 37.58 3.46
N ASN A 310 -10.04 37.55 2.14
CA ASN A 310 -10.44 36.45 1.26
C ASN A 310 -9.79 35.10 1.66
N VAL A 311 -10.21 34.50 2.77
CA VAL A 311 -9.75 33.21 3.26
C VAL A 311 -10.31 32.16 2.32
N LYS A 312 -9.40 31.48 1.63
CA LYS A 312 -9.78 30.36 0.77
C LYS A 312 -10.45 29.29 1.65
N PRO A 313 -11.65 28.80 1.30
CA PRO A 313 -12.35 27.79 2.10
C PRO A 313 -11.49 26.58 2.43
N MET A 314 -10.60 26.18 1.52
CA MET A 314 -9.68 25.06 1.74
C MET A 314 -8.67 25.30 2.87
N ALA A 315 -8.09 26.50 2.97
CA ALA A 315 -7.13 26.81 4.02
C ALA A 315 -7.80 26.78 5.40
N LEU A 316 -9.03 27.28 5.49
CA LEU A 316 -9.83 27.17 6.71
C LEU A 316 -10.19 25.71 7.02
N ALA A 317 -10.48 24.91 6.00
CA ALA A 317 -10.80 23.51 6.16
C ALA A 317 -9.61 22.71 6.74
N GLU A 318 -8.39 22.97 6.25
CA GLU A 318 -7.16 22.39 6.81
C GLU A 318 -6.95 22.78 8.27
N GLN A 319 -7.21 24.05 8.61
CA GLN A 319 -7.09 24.54 9.97
C GLN A 319 -8.17 23.96 10.91
N LEU A 320 -9.38 23.76 10.41
CA LEU A 320 -10.45 23.07 11.14
C LEU A 320 -10.04 21.65 11.49
N GLU A 321 -9.53 20.89 10.53
CA GLU A 321 -9.10 19.52 10.80
C GLU A 321 -7.90 19.46 11.75
N ARG A 322 -6.99 20.43 11.65
CA ARG A 322 -5.84 20.54 12.56
C ARG A 322 -6.24 20.73 14.01
N ILE A 323 -7.30 21.49 14.27
CA ILE A 323 -7.73 21.82 15.63
C ILE A 323 -8.77 20.83 16.15
N LEU A 324 -9.76 20.50 15.32
CA LEU A 324 -10.93 19.74 15.72
C LEU A 324 -10.81 18.28 15.37
N GLY A 325 -10.18 17.93 14.25
CA GLY A 325 -10.06 16.56 13.77
C GLY A 325 -8.96 15.74 14.41
N THR A 326 -7.89 16.40 14.89
CA THR A 326 -6.69 15.69 15.34
C THR A 326 -6.16 16.13 16.70
N ASN A 327 -5.40 15.22 17.30
CA ASN A 327 -4.58 15.42 18.50
C ASN A 327 -3.11 15.48 18.06
N PRO A 328 -2.58 16.67 17.74
CA PRO A 328 -1.19 16.82 17.32
C PRO A 328 -0.23 16.18 18.33
N ARG A 329 0.82 15.54 17.83
CA ARG A 329 1.86 14.93 18.66
C ARG A 329 3.16 15.70 18.47
N THR A 330 3.89 15.95 19.55
CA THR A 330 5.26 16.48 19.42
C THR A 330 6.21 15.34 19.10
N PRO A 331 7.36 15.62 18.46
CA PRO A 331 8.40 14.61 18.24
C PRO A 331 8.81 13.87 19.53
N GLU A 332 8.91 14.57 20.66
CA GLU A 332 9.27 13.98 21.96
C GLU A 332 8.20 13.01 22.44
N TRP A 333 6.91 13.35 22.28
CA TRP A 333 5.83 12.45 22.64
C TRP A 333 5.88 11.17 21.80
N ILE A 334 6.12 11.30 20.50
CA ILE A 334 6.23 10.17 19.57
C ILE A 334 7.42 9.28 19.96
N GLN A 335 8.59 9.84 20.23
CA GLN A 335 9.77 9.07 20.64
C GLN A 335 9.60 8.33 21.97
N GLN A 336 8.74 8.86 22.85
CA GLN A 336 8.44 8.27 24.16
C GLN A 336 7.34 7.19 24.11
N HIS A 337 6.36 7.32 23.22
CA HIS A 337 5.17 6.45 23.18
C HIS A 337 5.05 5.60 21.92
N GLY A 338 5.82 5.90 20.88
CA GLY A 338 5.84 5.19 19.62
C GLY A 338 6.88 4.09 19.58
N MET A 339 6.71 3.20 18.61
CA MET A 339 7.66 2.13 18.27
C MET A 339 8.32 2.46 16.94
N CYS A 340 9.63 2.24 16.85
CA CYS A 340 10.36 2.48 15.62
C CYS A 340 9.90 1.52 14.50
N LEU A 341 9.69 2.05 13.30
CA LEU A 341 9.41 1.26 12.09
C LEU A 341 10.60 1.17 11.12
N GLU A 342 11.62 2.01 11.29
CA GLU A 342 12.81 2.10 10.44
C GLU A 342 13.98 1.23 10.91
N ASN A 343 13.77 0.36 11.90
CA ASN A 343 14.85 -0.50 12.36
C ASN A 343 15.32 -1.49 11.28
N LEU A 344 14.47 -1.88 10.33
CA LEU A 344 14.77 -2.85 9.28
C LEU A 344 14.66 -2.22 7.91
N ILE A 345 15.70 -2.39 7.09
CA ILE A 345 15.70 -2.04 5.67
C ILE A 345 15.92 -3.29 4.80
N PRO A 346 15.27 -3.37 3.62
CA PRO A 346 15.46 -4.48 2.70
C PRO A 346 16.82 -4.41 2.02
N LYS A 347 17.55 -5.54 2.00
CA LYS A 347 18.76 -5.75 1.19
C LYS A 347 18.83 -7.21 0.72
N PRO A 348 19.65 -7.55 -0.29
CA PRO A 348 19.94 -8.97 -0.59
C PRO A 348 20.41 -9.70 0.68
N SER A 349 19.80 -10.84 0.97
CA SER A 349 20.13 -11.65 2.15
C SER A 349 21.57 -12.17 2.07
N THR A 350 22.19 -12.37 3.23
CA THR A 350 23.45 -13.11 3.33
C THR A 350 23.27 -14.62 3.11
N LEU A 351 22.02 -15.11 3.08
CA LEU A 351 21.66 -16.47 2.66
C LEU A 351 21.40 -16.49 1.14
N PRO A 352 22.20 -17.20 0.33
CA PRO A 352 22.10 -17.17 -1.14
C PRO A 352 20.73 -17.61 -1.71
N GLN A 353 19.97 -18.39 -0.94
CA GLN A 353 18.65 -18.93 -1.32
C GLN A 353 17.45 -18.14 -0.79
N ALA A 354 17.66 -17.04 -0.03
CA ALA A 354 16.57 -16.36 0.68
C ALA A 354 16.10 -15.04 0.03
N GLY A 355 16.67 -14.65 -1.11
CA GLY A 355 16.29 -13.42 -1.80
C GLY A 355 16.65 -12.17 -0.99
N GLN A 356 15.65 -11.48 -0.44
CA GLN A 356 15.86 -10.31 0.42
C GLN A 356 15.93 -10.69 1.91
N GLY A 357 16.64 -9.88 2.69
CA GLY A 357 16.74 -9.96 4.14
C GLY A 357 16.49 -8.62 4.81
N GLY A 358 16.13 -8.65 6.09
CA GLY A 358 15.90 -7.47 6.93
C GLY A 358 17.18 -7.09 7.66
N PHE A 359 17.74 -5.93 7.33
CA PHE A 359 19.00 -5.47 7.92
C PHE A 359 18.75 -4.33 8.90
N ALA A 360 19.41 -4.39 10.05
CA ALA A 360 19.34 -3.35 11.07
C ALA A 360 19.90 -2.03 10.52
N GLN A 361 19.12 -0.95 10.54
CA GLN A 361 19.60 0.39 10.17
C GLN A 361 20.40 1.03 11.31
N HIS A 362 20.02 0.71 12.54
CA HIS A 362 20.57 1.27 13.77
C HIS A 362 21.00 0.16 14.73
N SER A 363 21.67 0.54 15.82
CA SER A 363 21.95 -0.42 16.90
C SER A 363 20.65 -0.72 17.65
N ILE A 364 20.37 -1.99 17.92
CA ILE A 364 19.18 -2.43 18.66
C ILE A 364 19.67 -3.21 19.89
N ALA A 365 19.32 -2.76 21.09
CA ALA A 365 19.80 -3.40 22.30
C ALA A 365 19.04 -4.71 22.56
N LYS A 366 19.70 -5.65 23.26
CA LYS A 366 19.08 -6.89 23.73
C LYS A 366 17.77 -6.60 24.47
N GLY A 367 16.69 -7.26 24.05
CA GLY A 367 15.37 -7.13 24.67
C GLY A 367 14.52 -6.00 24.11
N GLU A 368 15.06 -5.15 23.22
CA GLU A 368 14.27 -4.14 22.53
C GLU A 368 13.48 -4.74 21.36
N ILE A 369 12.38 -4.07 21.02
CA ILE A 369 11.58 -4.39 19.83
C ILE A 369 12.40 -4.01 18.60
N VAL A 370 12.73 -5.02 17.79
CA VAL A 370 13.30 -4.84 16.46
C VAL A 370 12.26 -4.24 15.55
N VAL A 371 11.06 -4.84 15.47
CA VAL A 371 9.97 -4.33 14.65
C VAL A 371 8.63 -4.75 15.26
N PRO A 372 7.67 -3.83 15.45
CA PRO A 372 6.31 -4.20 15.77
C PRO A 372 5.63 -4.79 14.53
N ALA A 373 4.76 -5.78 14.69
CA ALA A 373 4.18 -6.51 13.57
C ALA A 373 2.67 -6.73 13.77
N PRO A 374 1.82 -5.70 13.55
CA PRO A 374 0.40 -5.95 13.29
C PRO A 374 0.24 -7.03 12.20
N THR A 375 -0.81 -7.84 12.28
CA THR A 375 -0.95 -8.98 11.36
C THR A 375 -2.27 -9.00 10.59
N LEU A 376 -2.20 -9.49 9.36
CA LEU A 376 -3.32 -10.00 8.59
C LEU A 376 -3.63 -11.44 9.06
N HIS A 377 -4.91 -11.78 9.18
CA HIS A 377 -5.35 -13.05 9.73
C HIS A 377 -5.95 -13.93 8.63
N ILE A 378 -5.35 -15.10 8.42
CA ILE A 378 -5.92 -16.13 7.54
C ILE A 378 -6.43 -17.25 8.44
N LEU A 379 -7.73 -17.24 8.71
CA LEU A 379 -8.35 -18.13 9.71
C LEU A 379 -8.24 -19.63 9.36
N HIS A 380 -8.02 -19.95 8.08
CA HIS A 380 -7.80 -21.31 7.63
C HIS A 380 -6.79 -21.39 6.47
N LYS A 381 -5.58 -21.89 6.74
CA LYS A 381 -4.45 -22.00 5.79
C LYS A 381 -4.80 -22.67 4.46
N GLY A 382 -5.76 -23.59 4.45
CA GLY A 382 -6.24 -24.25 3.23
C GLY A 382 -6.84 -23.32 2.17
N VAL A 383 -7.20 -22.07 2.51
CA VAL A 383 -7.67 -21.09 1.51
C VAL A 383 -6.56 -20.63 0.57
N LEU A 384 -5.29 -20.88 0.92
CA LEU A 384 -4.12 -20.58 0.11
C LEU A 384 -3.78 -21.69 -0.92
N ALA A 385 -4.58 -22.76 -1.00
CA ALA A 385 -4.42 -23.79 -2.02
C ALA A 385 -5.03 -23.34 -3.36
N MET A 386 -4.17 -23.18 -4.37
CA MET A 386 -4.52 -22.80 -5.74
C MET A 386 -4.75 -24.03 -6.62
N THR A 387 -5.65 -23.93 -7.59
CA THR A 387 -5.80 -24.92 -8.66
C THR A 387 -5.42 -24.23 -9.96
N ASN A 388 -4.33 -24.67 -10.60
CA ASN A 388 -3.99 -24.15 -11.93
C ASN A 388 -5.00 -24.72 -12.96
N HIS A 389 -5.75 -23.84 -13.61
CA HIS A 389 -6.75 -24.20 -14.62
C HIS A 389 -6.20 -24.20 -16.05
N HIS A 390 -5.00 -23.63 -16.28
CA HIS A 390 -4.43 -23.49 -17.62
C HIS A 390 -3.78 -24.75 -18.15
N ASP A 391 -3.20 -25.56 -17.27
CA ASP A 391 -2.72 -26.88 -17.63
C ASP A 391 -3.81 -27.90 -17.35
N ASN A 392 -4.11 -28.78 -18.32
CA ASN A 392 -4.99 -29.94 -18.13
C ASN A 392 -4.54 -30.89 -17.00
N HIS A 393 -3.42 -30.57 -16.32
CA HIS A 393 -2.94 -31.17 -15.10
C HIS A 393 -3.39 -30.34 -13.89
N GLN A 394 -4.38 -30.86 -13.16
CA GLN A 394 -4.79 -30.32 -11.85
C GLN A 394 -3.70 -30.54 -10.81
N GLN A 395 -2.64 -29.73 -10.86
CA GLN A 395 -1.67 -29.69 -9.78
C GLN A 395 -2.06 -28.60 -8.80
N GLN A 396 -2.29 -29.00 -7.55
CA GLN A 396 -2.52 -28.03 -6.48
C GLN A 396 -1.20 -27.32 -6.20
N GLN A 397 -1.21 -26.00 -6.36
CA GLN A 397 -0.11 -25.13 -5.95
C GLN A 397 -0.52 -24.36 -4.68
N GLN A 398 0.43 -23.77 -3.96
CA GLN A 398 0.14 -22.94 -2.79
C GLN A 398 0.56 -21.50 -3.06
N GLN A 399 -0.19 -20.53 -2.52
CA GLN A 399 0.14 -19.11 -2.61
C GLN A 399 1.55 -18.83 -2.07
N LEU A 400 2.29 -17.95 -2.74
CA LEU A 400 3.58 -17.46 -2.25
C LEU A 400 3.45 -16.79 -0.86
N LEU A 401 2.32 -16.13 -0.60
CA LEU A 401 2.00 -15.50 0.69
C LEU A 401 2.22 -16.44 1.89
N LEU A 402 2.06 -17.76 1.71
CA LEU A 402 2.28 -18.73 2.78
C LEU A 402 3.67 -18.58 3.42
N ASN A 403 4.71 -18.29 2.63
CA ASN A 403 6.09 -18.15 3.11
C ASN A 403 6.32 -16.90 3.98
N TYR A 404 5.38 -15.95 3.94
CA TYR A 404 5.43 -14.69 4.67
C TYR A 404 4.50 -14.66 5.89
N CYS A 405 3.84 -15.79 6.19
CA CYS A 405 2.94 -15.92 7.32
C CYS A 405 3.51 -16.88 8.38
N TRP A 406 3.18 -16.60 9.63
CA TRP A 406 3.45 -17.48 10.76
C TRP A 406 2.28 -18.44 10.98
N GLY A 407 2.58 -19.72 11.18
CA GLY A 407 1.59 -20.76 11.43
C GLY A 407 2.16 -21.92 12.22
N ASN A 408 1.31 -22.83 12.70
CA ASN A 408 1.75 -24.02 13.42
C ASN A 408 0.91 -25.23 12.95
N THR A 409 1.50 -26.42 13.01
CA THR A 409 0.85 -27.67 12.62
C THR A 409 -0.37 -27.99 13.48
N GLN A 410 -0.48 -27.45 14.68
CA GLN A 410 -1.63 -27.66 15.59
C GLN A 410 -2.82 -26.75 15.28
N THR A 411 -2.71 -25.78 14.36
CA THR A 411 -3.79 -24.83 14.03
C THR A 411 -3.94 -24.62 12.52
N THR A 412 -5.12 -24.15 12.12
CA THR A 412 -5.39 -23.69 10.76
C THR A 412 -5.11 -22.19 10.58
N LEU A 413 -4.96 -21.44 11.67
CA LEU A 413 -4.72 -19.99 11.63
C LEU A 413 -3.31 -19.68 11.12
N LEU A 414 -3.21 -18.74 10.19
CA LEU A 414 -1.97 -18.04 9.86
C LEU A 414 -2.08 -16.57 10.25
N VAL A 415 -0.97 -16.01 10.71
CA VAL A 415 -0.83 -14.57 10.97
C VAL A 415 0.32 -14.02 10.13
N CYS A 416 0.00 -13.10 9.20
CA CYS A 416 0.96 -12.54 8.25
C CYS A 416 1.30 -11.11 8.69
N PRO A 417 2.54 -10.82 9.13
CA PRO A 417 2.94 -9.46 9.52
C PRO A 417 2.67 -8.46 8.40
N ILE A 418 2.25 -7.24 8.73
CA ILE A 418 2.13 -6.13 7.76
C ILE A 418 3.19 -5.05 8.01
N THR A 419 4.42 -5.49 8.32
CA THR A 419 5.61 -4.64 8.47
C THR A 419 6.85 -5.34 7.90
N ASN A 420 8.00 -4.67 7.94
CA ASN A 420 9.30 -5.23 7.56
C ASN A 420 9.73 -6.48 8.35
N ALA A 421 8.95 -6.96 9.32
CA ALA A 421 9.11 -8.29 9.91
C ALA A 421 9.11 -9.42 8.86
N GLN A 422 8.47 -9.21 7.71
CA GLN A 422 8.46 -10.17 6.60
C GLN A 422 9.81 -10.38 5.91
N LEU A 423 10.77 -9.46 6.09
CA LEU A 423 12.11 -9.57 5.54
C LEU A 423 13.03 -10.47 6.39
N ILE A 424 12.60 -10.86 7.58
CA ILE A 424 13.47 -11.55 8.54
C ILE A 424 13.56 -13.02 8.18
N ASN A 425 14.76 -13.47 7.82
CA ASN A 425 15.03 -14.83 7.39
C ASN A 425 15.28 -15.81 8.55
N HIS A 426 15.33 -17.09 8.19
CA HIS A 426 15.61 -18.17 9.12
C HIS A 426 17.10 -18.40 9.37
N CYS A 427 17.47 -18.59 10.64
CA CYS A 427 18.59 -19.44 11.02
C CYS A 427 18.33 -20.05 12.41
N SER A 428 19.12 -21.05 12.79
CA SER A 428 19.02 -21.66 14.11
C SER A 428 20.37 -22.16 14.64
N ASP A 429 20.40 -22.49 15.93
CA ASP A 429 21.53 -23.20 16.55
C ASP A 429 21.56 -24.70 16.17
N ARG A 430 20.58 -25.19 15.40
CA ARG A 430 20.47 -26.62 15.06
C ARG A 430 21.39 -26.97 13.87
N PRO A 431 21.95 -28.20 13.85
CA PRO A 431 22.79 -28.64 12.74
C PRO A 431 22.06 -28.53 11.39
N GLY A 432 22.72 -27.93 10.40
CA GLY A 432 22.17 -27.77 9.04
C GLY A 432 21.64 -26.37 8.73
N PHE A 433 21.38 -25.55 9.74
CA PHE A 433 20.83 -24.19 9.59
C PHE A 433 21.65 -23.11 10.31
N PRO A 434 23.00 -23.11 10.20
CA PRO A 434 23.84 -22.23 11.00
C PRO A 434 23.60 -20.76 10.66
N CYS A 435 23.48 -19.92 11.69
CA CYS A 435 23.42 -18.49 11.51
C CYS A 435 24.75 -17.94 10.91
N PRO A 436 24.69 -16.99 9.95
CA PRO A 436 25.87 -16.33 9.42
C PRO A 436 26.71 -15.73 10.55
N LYS A 437 28.01 -16.00 10.52
CA LYS A 437 28.93 -15.45 11.53
C LYS A 437 29.12 -13.95 11.28
N LEU A 438 29.00 -13.16 12.34
CA LEU A 438 29.43 -11.77 12.34
C LEU A 438 30.91 -11.70 11.92
N ASN A 439 31.17 -11.11 10.75
CA ASN A 439 32.53 -10.70 10.39
C ASN A 439 32.92 -9.54 11.32
N LYS A 440 33.51 -9.86 12.48
CA LYS A 440 34.19 -8.84 13.30
C LYS A 440 35.24 -8.18 12.41
N GLY A 441 35.03 -6.92 12.04
CA GLY A 441 35.98 -6.17 11.23
C GLY A 441 37.35 -6.15 11.89
N SER A 442 38.36 -6.72 11.22
CA SER A 442 39.84 -6.62 11.35
C SER A 442 40.53 -6.16 12.65
N GLY A 443 39.90 -6.25 13.82
CA GLY A 443 40.48 -5.93 15.12
C GLY A 443 40.84 -7.21 15.87
N ASN A 444 42.04 -7.25 16.45
CA ASN A 444 42.65 -8.34 17.24
C ASN A 444 41.88 -8.73 18.53
N ASP A 445 40.55 -8.62 18.56
CA ASP A 445 39.73 -9.04 19.69
C ASP A 445 39.52 -10.56 19.65
N THR A 446 40.28 -11.24 20.52
CA THR A 446 40.23 -12.69 20.76
C THR A 446 39.01 -13.11 21.60
N SER A 447 38.06 -12.22 21.88
CA SER A 447 36.80 -12.61 22.52
C SER A 447 35.92 -13.42 21.55
N THR A 448 35.91 -14.73 21.79
CA THR A 448 35.16 -15.78 21.11
C THR A 448 33.65 -15.71 21.39
N SER A 449 33.02 -14.56 21.17
CA SER A 449 31.55 -14.47 21.17
C SER A 449 31.02 -14.99 19.84
N THR A 450 30.97 -16.31 19.73
CA THR A 450 30.29 -17.04 18.67
C THR A 450 28.81 -17.17 19.06
N SER A 451 27.99 -16.12 18.96
CA SER A 451 26.56 -16.36 19.07
C SER A 451 26.15 -17.23 17.87
N THR A 452 25.87 -18.50 18.12
CA THR A 452 25.59 -19.51 17.09
C THR A 452 24.14 -19.49 16.61
N GLY A 453 23.30 -18.66 17.22
CA GLY A 453 21.86 -18.67 17.07
C GLY A 453 21.28 -17.35 16.57
N PRO A 454 19.95 -17.32 16.34
CA PRO A 454 19.26 -16.16 15.83
C PRO A 454 19.38 -14.97 16.79
N ASN A 455 19.53 -13.78 16.21
CA ASN A 455 19.70 -12.54 16.96
C ASN A 455 18.37 -11.88 17.35
N ALA A 456 17.24 -12.44 16.94
CA ALA A 456 15.91 -12.04 17.36
C ALA A 456 14.98 -13.25 17.57
N ARG A 457 13.81 -12.99 18.18
CA ARG A 457 12.71 -13.95 18.34
C ARG A 457 11.37 -13.25 18.15
N ILE A 458 10.33 -14.02 17.85
CA ILE A 458 8.96 -13.51 17.83
C ILE A 458 8.25 -13.71 19.18
N GLU A 459 7.36 -12.79 19.51
CA GLU A 459 6.46 -12.85 20.66
C GLU A 459 5.10 -12.24 20.28
N TRP A 460 4.05 -12.57 21.01
CA TRP A 460 2.80 -11.81 20.92
C TRP A 460 3.02 -10.39 21.43
N ALA A 461 2.38 -9.41 20.78
CA ALA A 461 2.43 -8.04 21.23
C ALA A 461 1.95 -7.93 22.69
N ASP A 462 2.70 -7.18 23.49
CA ASP A 462 2.32 -6.94 24.86
C ASP A 462 1.20 -5.90 24.98
N SER A 463 0.57 -5.85 26.16
CA SER A 463 -0.53 -4.93 26.42
C SER A 463 -0.11 -3.46 26.52
N SER A 464 1.19 -3.14 26.50
CA SER A 464 1.65 -1.75 26.56
C SER A 464 1.37 -1.00 25.26
N TRP A 465 1.41 -1.69 24.12
CA TRP A 465 1.10 -1.10 22.81
C TRP A 465 -0.03 -1.80 22.07
N ASP A 466 -0.29 -3.09 22.28
CA ASP A 466 -1.46 -3.73 21.67
C ASP A 466 -2.30 -4.54 22.65
N PRO A 467 -3.14 -3.87 23.46
CA PRO A 467 -4.04 -4.56 24.38
C PRO A 467 -5.04 -5.49 23.66
N SER A 468 -5.37 -5.21 22.40
CA SER A 468 -6.33 -6.01 21.62
C SER A 468 -5.84 -7.44 21.34
N THR A 469 -4.52 -7.62 21.18
CA THR A 469 -3.93 -8.96 21.00
C THR A 469 -4.32 -9.91 22.13
N ARG A 470 -4.37 -9.44 23.39
CA ARG A 470 -4.76 -10.27 24.53
C ARG A 470 -6.23 -10.68 24.49
N GLU A 471 -7.10 -9.83 23.95
CA GLU A 471 -8.52 -10.15 23.76
C GLU A 471 -8.68 -11.22 22.68
N TRP A 472 -7.96 -11.08 21.57
CA TRP A 472 -7.98 -12.02 20.45
C TRP A 472 -7.36 -13.38 20.79
N LEU A 473 -6.30 -13.42 21.60
CA LEU A 473 -5.73 -14.67 22.14
C LEU A 473 -6.74 -15.49 22.97
N ASN A 474 -7.78 -14.84 23.49
CA ASN A 474 -8.88 -15.48 24.19
C ASN A 474 -10.07 -15.84 23.28
N MET A 475 -10.03 -15.56 21.98
CA MET A 475 -11.07 -15.97 21.04
C MET A 475 -10.77 -17.34 20.44
N THR A 476 -11.80 -18.08 20.07
CA THR A 476 -11.72 -19.24 19.16
C THR A 476 -11.71 -18.76 17.71
N ILE A 477 -11.24 -19.58 16.77
CA ILE A 477 -11.25 -19.22 15.34
C ILE A 477 -12.67 -18.86 14.83
N PRO A 478 -13.74 -19.60 15.18
CA PRO A 478 -15.11 -19.20 14.82
C PRO A 478 -15.55 -17.86 15.41
N GLN A 479 -15.05 -17.47 16.59
CA GLN A 479 -15.33 -16.15 17.18
C GLN A 479 -14.57 -15.03 16.46
N MET A 480 -13.36 -15.30 15.98
CA MET A 480 -12.60 -14.35 15.15
C MET A 480 -13.30 -14.08 13.82
N MET A 481 -13.86 -15.12 13.19
CA MET A 481 -14.61 -14.99 11.93
C MET A 481 -15.86 -14.09 12.06
N GLN A 482 -16.38 -13.94 13.27
CA GLN A 482 -17.52 -13.06 13.58
C GLN A 482 -17.11 -11.61 13.88
N GLN A 483 -15.81 -11.33 14.02
CA GLN A 483 -15.35 -9.96 14.23
C GLN A 483 -15.46 -9.15 12.93
N PRO A 484 -15.79 -7.86 13.03
CA PRO A 484 -15.70 -6.98 11.87
C PRO A 484 -14.27 -6.94 11.33
N LEU A 485 -14.11 -7.06 10.00
CA LEU A 485 -12.79 -7.10 9.35
C LEU A 485 -11.94 -5.84 9.52
N TYR A 486 -12.55 -4.73 9.92
CA TYR A 486 -11.84 -3.48 10.20
C TYR A 486 -11.30 -3.40 11.63
N GLN A 487 -11.58 -4.39 12.49
CA GLN A 487 -10.98 -4.45 13.82
C GLN A 487 -9.53 -4.91 13.73
N ARG A 488 -8.67 -4.22 14.47
CA ARG A 488 -7.29 -4.64 14.69
C ARG A 488 -7.30 -5.93 15.50
N GLY A 489 -6.71 -6.98 14.94
CA GLY A 489 -6.64 -8.31 15.56
C GLY A 489 -5.37 -8.54 16.35
N LEU A 490 -4.77 -9.72 16.16
CA LEU A 490 -3.47 -10.07 16.70
C LEU A 490 -2.36 -9.22 16.09
N SER A 491 -1.39 -8.90 16.94
CA SER A 491 -0.10 -8.36 16.56
C SER A 491 1.01 -9.23 17.15
N LEU A 492 2.07 -9.38 16.38
CA LEU A 492 3.35 -9.91 16.81
C LEU A 492 4.30 -8.76 17.12
N GLN A 493 5.40 -9.08 17.79
CA GLN A 493 6.58 -8.24 17.88
C GLN A 493 7.83 -9.11 17.71
N VAL A 494 8.84 -8.54 17.06
CA VAL A 494 10.16 -9.15 16.96
C VAL A 494 11.05 -8.49 18.00
N VAL A 495 11.68 -9.29 18.86
CA VAL A 495 12.49 -8.81 19.99
C VAL A 495 13.92 -9.31 19.87
N ALA A 496 14.89 -8.42 20.05
CA ALA A 496 16.30 -8.76 19.98
C ALA A 496 16.70 -9.71 21.13
N THR A 497 17.44 -10.78 20.82
CA THR A 497 17.93 -11.77 21.81
C THR A 497 19.33 -11.42 22.33
N ARG A 498 20.02 -10.53 21.62
CA ARG A 498 21.29 -9.87 21.95
C ARG A 498 21.33 -8.50 21.30
N ASP A 499 22.38 -7.73 21.53
CA ASP A 499 22.61 -6.50 20.80
C ASP A 499 22.80 -6.81 19.30
N ILE A 500 22.15 -6.04 18.45
CA ILE A 500 22.21 -6.13 16.98
C ILE A 500 22.88 -4.85 16.48
N LEU A 501 23.92 -5.01 15.67
CA LEU A 501 24.70 -3.87 15.16
C LEU A 501 24.08 -3.29 13.88
N PRO A 502 24.31 -1.99 13.58
CA PRO A 502 23.94 -1.42 12.29
C PRO A 502 24.54 -2.22 11.13
N GLY A 503 23.73 -2.51 10.13
CA GLY A 503 24.10 -3.30 8.95
C GLY A 503 24.10 -4.82 9.17
N GLU A 504 23.72 -5.31 10.34
CA GLU A 504 23.56 -6.74 10.61
C GLU A 504 22.20 -7.25 10.08
N GLU A 505 22.19 -8.42 9.44
CA GLU A 505 20.93 -9.09 9.05
C GLU A 505 20.26 -9.68 10.30
N VAL A 506 18.95 -9.48 10.43
CA VAL A 506 18.16 -10.01 11.52
C VAL A 506 17.61 -11.38 11.13
N PHE A 507 17.76 -12.32 12.05
CA PHE A 507 17.31 -13.70 11.90
C PHE A 507 16.44 -14.13 13.07
N VAL A 508 15.47 -15.00 12.78
CA VAL A 508 14.64 -15.68 13.77
C VAL A 508 14.62 -17.19 13.50
N ASP A 509 14.32 -17.96 14.54
CA ASP A 509 14.09 -19.39 14.39
C ASP A 509 12.67 -19.67 13.88
N TYR A 510 12.53 -20.26 12.68
CA TYR A 510 11.25 -20.67 12.11
C TYR A 510 10.79 -22.04 12.63
N GLY A 511 11.56 -22.71 13.50
CA GLY A 511 11.20 -23.97 14.13
C GLY A 511 11.52 -25.22 13.30
N GLN A 512 11.46 -26.37 13.98
CA GLN A 512 11.84 -27.68 13.40
C GLN A 512 10.91 -28.13 12.27
N ASP A 513 9.62 -27.82 12.35
CA ASP A 513 8.66 -28.20 11.31
C ASP A 513 9.04 -27.56 9.96
N TRP A 514 9.41 -26.28 9.98
CA TRP A 514 9.90 -25.57 8.79
C TRP A 514 11.22 -26.16 8.29
N GLU A 515 12.19 -26.41 9.19
CA GLU A 515 13.48 -27.02 8.83
C GLU A 515 13.32 -28.39 8.17
N HIS A 516 12.45 -29.24 8.70
CA HIS A 516 12.14 -30.55 8.13
C HIS A 516 11.44 -30.43 6.76
N ALA A 517 10.58 -29.42 6.58
CA ALA A 517 9.98 -29.13 5.27
C ALA A 517 11.05 -28.67 4.27
N TRP A 518 11.95 -27.78 4.68
CA TRP A 518 13.05 -27.28 3.84
C TRP A 518 14.01 -28.39 3.44
N ILE A 519 14.42 -29.26 4.37
CA ILE A 519 15.29 -30.41 4.05
C ILE A 519 14.66 -31.32 3.01
N ARG A 520 13.37 -31.65 3.16
CA ARG A 520 12.63 -32.46 2.18
C ARG A 520 12.60 -31.78 0.82
N HIS A 521 12.26 -30.49 0.79
CA HIS A 521 12.27 -29.70 -0.43
C HIS A 521 13.63 -29.71 -1.14
N VAL A 522 14.74 -29.51 -0.42
CA VAL A 522 16.08 -29.56 -1.00
C VAL A 522 16.39 -30.94 -1.60
N ILE A 523 15.98 -32.02 -0.92
CA ILE A 523 16.14 -33.38 -1.44
C ILE A 523 15.32 -33.56 -2.71
N ASP A 524 14.03 -33.21 -2.69
CA ASP A 524 13.11 -33.40 -3.82
C ASP A 524 13.51 -32.54 -5.03
N TRP A 525 13.96 -31.29 -4.79
CA TRP A 525 14.46 -30.39 -5.84
C TRP A 525 15.62 -31.01 -6.62
N SER A 526 16.57 -31.64 -5.93
CA SER A 526 17.73 -32.28 -6.57
C SER A 526 17.38 -33.50 -7.43
N HIS A 527 16.21 -34.13 -7.23
CA HIS A 527 15.76 -35.30 -8.00
C HIS A 527 14.96 -34.91 -9.26
N ASN A 528 14.30 -33.75 -9.26
CA ASN A 528 13.47 -33.29 -10.39
C ASN A 528 14.25 -32.50 -11.46
N ASP A 529 15.52 -32.19 -11.20
CA ASP A 529 16.40 -31.49 -12.14
C ASP A 529 16.67 -32.31 -13.43
N ASP A 530 16.46 -33.63 -13.40
CA ASP A 530 16.58 -34.53 -14.56
C ASP A 530 15.26 -34.74 -15.35
N ASP A 531 14.10 -34.51 -14.73
CA ASP A 531 12.76 -34.86 -15.29
C ASP A 531 11.92 -33.64 -15.70
N SER A 532 12.44 -32.42 -15.55
CA SER A 532 11.80 -31.17 -15.99
C SER A 532 11.87 -30.99 -17.51
N GLY A 533 11.20 -31.91 -18.23
CA GLY A 533 10.85 -31.88 -19.64
C GLY A 533 11.47 -30.75 -20.46
N GLY A 534 12.72 -30.92 -20.89
CA GLY A 534 13.28 -30.33 -22.11
C GLY A 534 13.29 -28.80 -22.26
N ARG A 535 12.81 -27.98 -21.31
CA ARG A 535 13.17 -26.56 -21.24
C ARG A 535 14.63 -26.53 -20.79
N THR A 536 15.54 -26.76 -21.73
CA THR A 536 16.96 -26.60 -21.49
C THR A 536 17.14 -25.29 -20.74
N LYS A 537 17.86 -25.34 -19.61
CA LYS A 537 18.43 -24.19 -18.87
C LYS A 537 19.37 -23.34 -19.77
N GLN A 538 19.07 -23.19 -21.06
CA GLN A 538 19.59 -22.14 -21.91
C GLN A 538 19.31 -20.84 -21.16
N GLN A 539 20.39 -20.13 -20.86
CA GLN A 539 20.48 -18.87 -20.14
C GLN A 539 19.19 -18.04 -20.18
N ARG A 540 18.24 -18.33 -19.27
CA ARG A 540 17.12 -17.45 -19.01
C ARG A 540 17.72 -16.10 -18.64
N ARG A 541 17.42 -15.08 -19.42
CA ARG A 541 17.88 -13.73 -19.13
C ARG A 541 16.96 -13.16 -18.05
N SER A 542 17.56 -12.51 -17.06
CA SER A 542 16.80 -11.84 -16.02
C SER A 542 16.04 -10.65 -16.62
N VAL A 543 14.75 -10.53 -16.31
CA VAL A 543 13.92 -9.37 -16.61
C VAL A 543 14.60 -8.09 -16.14
N ALA A 544 15.14 -8.09 -14.91
CA ALA A 544 15.89 -6.95 -14.37
C ALA A 544 17.07 -6.56 -15.27
N GLN A 545 17.85 -7.54 -15.73
CA GLN A 545 19.02 -7.29 -16.58
C GLN A 545 18.61 -6.76 -17.95
N LEU A 546 17.52 -7.27 -18.54
CA LEU A 546 17.02 -6.84 -19.84
C LEU A 546 16.43 -5.43 -19.78
N ASN A 547 15.65 -5.11 -18.77
CA ASN A 547 15.12 -3.76 -18.58
C ASN A 547 16.25 -2.76 -18.28
N GLN A 548 17.28 -3.16 -17.53
CA GLN A 548 18.46 -2.31 -17.34
C GLN A 548 19.25 -2.09 -18.64
N ALA A 549 19.25 -3.06 -19.57
CA ALA A 549 19.87 -2.90 -20.89
C ALA A 549 19.10 -1.86 -21.72
N ILE A 550 17.77 -1.90 -21.71
CA ILE A 550 16.90 -0.89 -22.35
C ILE A 550 17.17 0.51 -21.79
N GLU A 551 17.25 0.66 -20.45
CA GLU A 551 17.56 1.95 -19.81
C GLU A 551 18.91 2.52 -20.24
N LYS A 552 19.86 1.66 -20.63
CA LYS A 552 21.17 2.05 -21.16
C LYS A 552 21.18 2.31 -22.67
N GLY A 553 20.02 2.26 -23.32
CA GLY A 553 19.87 2.43 -24.77
C GLY A 553 20.39 1.25 -25.59
N GLN A 554 20.50 0.05 -25.01
CA GLN A 554 20.96 -1.12 -25.76
C GLN A 554 19.84 -1.64 -26.67
N PRO A 555 20.11 -1.91 -27.96
CA PRO A 555 19.09 -2.33 -28.91
C PRO A 555 18.53 -3.73 -28.60
N LEU A 556 17.30 -3.98 -29.06
CA LEU A 556 16.54 -5.22 -28.79
C LEU A 556 16.82 -6.34 -29.80
N ASP A 557 18.03 -6.47 -30.31
CA ASP A 557 18.38 -7.29 -31.49
C ASP A 557 17.88 -8.75 -31.46
N TYR A 558 17.62 -9.30 -30.27
CA TYR A 558 17.26 -10.70 -30.05
C TYR A 558 15.75 -10.97 -29.95
N LEU A 559 14.89 -9.94 -29.90
CA LEU A 559 13.42 -10.09 -29.79
C LEU A 559 12.64 -9.32 -30.87
N VAL A 560 13.32 -8.79 -31.87
CA VAL A 560 12.68 -8.23 -33.07
C VAL A 560 12.26 -9.39 -33.97
N ALA A 561 10.96 -9.51 -34.25
CA ALA A 561 10.43 -10.57 -35.10
C ALA A 561 10.95 -10.47 -36.55
N ASN A 562 11.22 -9.25 -37.02
CA ASN A 562 11.54 -8.92 -38.42
C ASN A 562 10.47 -9.42 -39.39
N ASP A 563 9.21 -9.39 -38.95
CA ASP A 563 8.02 -9.82 -39.68
C ASP A 563 6.82 -8.99 -39.22
N LEU A 564 6.32 -8.10 -40.09
CA LEU A 564 5.15 -7.26 -39.79
C LEU A 564 3.86 -8.08 -39.64
N TRP A 565 3.82 -9.30 -40.17
CA TRP A 565 2.66 -10.16 -40.07
C TRP A 565 2.66 -11.04 -38.83
N ALA A 566 3.69 -10.99 -37.98
CA ALA A 566 3.73 -11.76 -36.73
C ALA A 566 2.43 -11.54 -35.92
N THR A 567 1.67 -12.61 -35.69
CA THR A 567 0.39 -12.56 -34.95
C THR A 567 0.51 -12.90 -33.48
N ASP A 568 1.59 -13.58 -33.15
CA ASP A 568 1.83 -14.20 -31.87
C ASP A 568 3.30 -13.92 -31.56
N ASP A 569 3.70 -14.32 -30.36
CA ASP A 569 5.07 -14.35 -29.87
C ASP A 569 5.97 -15.35 -30.61
N ALA A 570 5.89 -15.39 -31.94
CA ALA A 570 6.69 -16.22 -32.81
C ALA A 570 8.17 -15.86 -32.62
N GLY A 571 8.84 -16.61 -31.74
CA GLY A 571 10.25 -16.43 -31.39
C GLY A 571 10.52 -15.78 -30.03
N GLN A 572 9.52 -15.42 -29.22
CA GLN A 572 9.78 -14.95 -27.85
C GLN A 572 10.00 -16.12 -26.88
N ASP A 573 10.79 -15.84 -25.85
CA ASP A 573 11.11 -16.73 -24.73
C ASP A 573 9.81 -17.21 -24.05
N ASP A 574 9.72 -18.51 -23.75
CA ASP A 574 8.63 -19.12 -22.96
C ASP A 574 8.42 -18.42 -21.60
N TYR A 575 9.41 -17.70 -21.08
CA TYR A 575 9.37 -17.00 -19.80
C TYR A 575 8.99 -15.52 -19.94
N LEU A 576 9.36 -14.86 -21.04
CA LEU A 576 9.29 -13.41 -21.17
C LEU A 576 8.21 -12.99 -22.17
N MET A 577 7.61 -11.85 -21.89
CA MET A 577 6.86 -11.09 -22.87
C MET A 577 7.39 -9.67 -22.97
N THR A 578 7.24 -9.09 -24.16
CA THR A 578 7.48 -7.67 -24.36
C THR A 578 6.21 -6.90 -24.05
N VAL A 579 6.34 -5.79 -23.36
CA VAL A 579 5.26 -4.84 -23.12
C VAL A 579 5.67 -3.46 -23.61
N CYS A 580 4.70 -2.71 -24.10
CA CYS A 580 4.87 -1.37 -24.66
C CYS A 580 3.95 -0.41 -23.92
N MET A 581 4.43 0.80 -23.66
CA MET A 581 3.59 1.87 -23.16
C MET A 581 2.49 2.19 -24.18
N TYR A 582 1.24 2.14 -23.74
CA TYR A 582 0.09 2.37 -24.58
C TYR A 582 -1.02 3.04 -23.76
N GLU A 583 -1.65 4.01 -24.37
CA GLU A 583 -2.84 4.68 -23.89
C GLU A 583 -3.78 4.75 -25.08
N THR A 584 -5.04 4.38 -24.86
CA THR A 584 -6.07 4.42 -25.89
C THR A 584 -6.32 5.87 -26.31
N SER A 585 -6.70 6.05 -27.56
CA SER A 585 -6.91 7.37 -28.15
C SER A 585 -8.09 7.36 -29.11
N GLU A 586 -8.51 8.54 -29.59
CA GLU A 586 -9.55 8.64 -30.63
C GLU A 586 -9.18 7.87 -31.92
N GLN A 587 -7.90 7.57 -32.15
CA GLN A 587 -7.43 6.77 -33.29
C GLN A 587 -7.85 5.31 -33.18
N ASP A 588 -8.03 4.78 -31.96
CA ASP A 588 -8.50 3.40 -31.75
C ASP A 588 -9.95 3.19 -32.20
N GLU A 589 -10.69 4.29 -32.39
CA GLU A 589 -12.08 4.29 -32.84
C GLU A 589 -12.23 4.50 -34.35
N ASP A 590 -11.13 4.55 -35.11
CA ASP A 590 -11.16 4.78 -36.56
C ASP A 590 -12.05 3.75 -37.28
N ASP A 591 -12.74 4.21 -38.34
CA ASP A 591 -13.57 3.39 -39.22
C ASP A 591 -12.79 2.18 -39.78
N ALA A 592 -11.46 2.30 -39.96
CA ALA A 592 -10.58 1.21 -40.37
C ALA A 592 -10.69 0.00 -39.42
N TYR A 593 -10.88 0.22 -38.13
CA TYR A 593 -11.02 -0.83 -37.12
C TYR A 593 -12.43 -1.40 -37.01
N GLN A 594 -13.43 -0.75 -37.63
CA GLN A 594 -14.83 -1.22 -37.66
C GLN A 594 -15.08 -2.27 -38.75
N ILE A 595 -14.09 -2.53 -39.61
CA ILE A 595 -14.22 -3.47 -40.72
C ILE A 595 -14.16 -4.90 -40.19
N LYS A 596 -15.28 -5.61 -40.30
CA LYS A 596 -15.32 -7.06 -40.06
C LYS A 596 -14.66 -7.80 -41.22
N VAL A 597 -13.37 -8.01 -41.12
CA VAL A 597 -12.66 -8.95 -41.99
C VAL A 597 -12.98 -10.36 -41.51
N ASP A 598 -13.26 -11.31 -42.41
CA ASP A 598 -13.53 -12.73 -42.09
C ASP A 598 -12.26 -13.45 -41.55
N GLY A 599 -11.73 -12.96 -40.42
CA GLY A 599 -10.68 -13.56 -39.61
C GLY A 599 -9.28 -13.58 -40.21
N ASN A 600 -9.03 -12.92 -41.34
CA ASN A 600 -7.71 -12.96 -41.97
C ASN A 600 -7.35 -11.68 -42.74
N TRP A 601 -7.09 -10.59 -42.00
CA TRP A 601 -6.57 -9.33 -42.56
C TRP A 601 -5.31 -9.53 -43.40
N ARG A 602 -4.48 -10.56 -43.12
CA ARG A 602 -3.29 -10.88 -43.94
C ARG A 602 -3.60 -11.21 -45.40
N ARG A 603 -4.84 -11.62 -45.71
CA ARG A 603 -5.27 -11.87 -47.11
C ARG A 603 -5.73 -10.61 -47.82
N VAL A 604 -6.15 -9.61 -47.06
CA VAL A 604 -6.65 -8.34 -47.58
C VAL A 604 -5.46 -7.40 -47.85
N TYR A 605 -4.50 -7.36 -46.93
CA TYR A 605 -3.32 -6.50 -47.00
C TYR A 605 -2.08 -7.36 -47.26
N ALA A 606 -1.80 -7.60 -48.54
CA ALA A 606 -0.64 -8.39 -48.97
C ALA A 606 0.65 -7.55 -49.08
N ASP A 607 0.50 -6.23 -49.12
CA ASP A 607 1.57 -5.26 -49.21
C ASP A 607 1.83 -4.60 -47.84
N GLU A 608 3.10 -4.40 -47.48
CA GLU A 608 3.48 -3.82 -46.19
C GLU A 608 3.03 -2.35 -46.08
N ASP A 609 3.14 -1.59 -47.16
CA ASP A 609 2.78 -0.17 -47.16
C ASP A 609 1.27 -0.03 -47.01
N GLU A 610 0.48 -0.86 -47.69
CA GLU A 610 -0.98 -0.91 -47.50
C GLU A 610 -1.38 -1.29 -46.08
N LEU A 611 -0.64 -2.20 -45.44
CA LEU A 611 -0.90 -2.63 -44.07
C LEU A 611 -0.60 -1.51 -43.06
N LEU A 612 0.56 -0.86 -43.21
CA LEU A 612 0.96 0.24 -42.34
C LEU A 612 0.07 1.47 -42.56
N GLU A 613 -0.28 1.80 -43.80
CA GLU A 613 -1.22 2.89 -44.10
C GLU A 613 -2.61 2.65 -43.47
N ALA A 614 -3.04 1.39 -43.36
CA ALA A 614 -4.35 1.05 -42.81
C ALA A 614 -4.38 1.00 -41.27
N PHE A 615 -3.30 0.60 -40.59
CA PHE A 615 -3.34 0.23 -39.17
C PHE A 615 -2.17 0.76 -38.32
N ALA A 616 -1.24 1.51 -38.91
CA ALA A 616 -0.11 2.07 -38.19
C ALA A 616 -0.27 3.57 -37.95
N ASP A 617 -0.04 3.98 -36.70
CA ASP A 617 0.17 5.38 -36.33
C ASP A 617 1.63 5.64 -35.94
N SER A 618 1.96 6.92 -35.73
CA SER A 618 3.26 7.29 -35.13
C SER A 618 3.26 6.98 -33.64
N GLY A 619 4.34 6.37 -33.18
CA GLY A 619 4.63 6.04 -31.79
C GLY A 619 5.51 7.06 -31.07
N GLU A 620 5.92 8.14 -31.73
CA GLU A 620 6.92 9.10 -31.21
C GLU A 620 6.50 9.78 -29.91
N ASP A 621 5.20 9.98 -29.70
CA ASP A 621 4.64 10.66 -28.53
C ASP A 621 4.57 9.76 -27.29
N TYR A 622 4.76 8.45 -27.44
CA TYR A 622 4.82 7.52 -26.32
C TYR A 622 6.19 7.60 -25.64
N VAL A 623 6.55 8.73 -25.03
CA VAL A 623 7.80 8.92 -24.25
C VAL A 623 7.49 9.46 -22.86
N TYR A 624 7.95 8.77 -21.81
CA TYR A 624 7.85 9.28 -20.44
C TYR A 624 9.08 10.12 -20.05
N SER A 625 8.88 11.41 -19.76
CA SER A 625 9.96 12.34 -19.38
C SER A 625 10.74 11.92 -18.12
N GLY A 626 10.13 11.10 -17.26
CA GLY A 626 10.70 10.56 -16.03
C GLY A 626 11.15 9.10 -16.04
N GLY A 627 11.09 8.42 -17.20
CA GLY A 627 11.37 6.99 -17.33
C GLY A 627 10.38 6.09 -16.56
N TYR A 628 10.75 4.81 -16.37
CA TYR A 628 9.85 3.82 -15.75
C TYR A 628 9.42 4.20 -14.33
N SER A 629 10.24 4.88 -13.53
CA SER A 629 9.87 5.17 -12.14
C SER A 629 8.70 6.15 -11.96
N GLN A 630 8.27 6.82 -13.02
CA GLN A 630 7.28 7.91 -12.95
C GLN A 630 5.99 7.64 -13.75
N HIS A 631 5.84 6.48 -14.39
CA HIS A 631 4.62 6.16 -15.15
C HIS A 631 3.36 6.03 -14.29
N ASP A 632 2.21 6.21 -14.93
CA ASP A 632 0.90 5.87 -14.36
C ASP A 632 0.66 4.35 -14.41
N GLU A 633 -0.14 3.83 -13.48
CA GLU A 633 -0.53 2.40 -13.45
C GLU A 633 -1.38 2.04 -14.68
N GLY A 634 -1.18 0.84 -15.23
CA GLY A 634 -1.99 0.25 -16.29
C GLY A 634 -1.58 0.62 -17.72
N ILE A 635 -0.50 1.38 -17.91
CA ILE A 635 -0.14 1.87 -19.25
C ILE A 635 0.76 0.91 -20.04
N TYR A 636 1.35 -0.13 -19.44
CA TYR A 636 2.14 -1.11 -20.19
C TYR A 636 1.29 -2.28 -20.66
N TRP A 637 1.09 -2.38 -21.98
CA TRP A 637 0.30 -3.42 -22.65
C TRP A 637 1.19 -4.46 -23.32
N PRO A 638 0.77 -5.73 -23.48
CA PRO A 638 1.55 -6.71 -24.21
C PRO A 638 1.76 -6.25 -25.66
N CYS A 639 2.96 -6.45 -26.19
CA CYS A 639 3.28 -6.06 -27.56
C CYS A 639 4.29 -7.00 -28.23
N THR A 640 4.32 -6.97 -29.56
CA THR A 640 5.36 -7.63 -30.36
C THR A 640 6.20 -6.57 -31.06
N VAL A 641 7.52 -6.64 -30.91
CA VAL A 641 8.46 -5.77 -31.65
C VAL A 641 8.65 -6.36 -33.05
N LEU A 642 8.04 -5.72 -34.05
CA LEU A 642 7.99 -6.25 -35.42
C LEU A 642 9.26 -5.92 -36.20
N ARG A 643 9.73 -4.68 -36.11
CA ARG A 643 10.86 -4.17 -36.91
C ARG A 643 11.69 -3.18 -36.11
N ARG A 644 13.00 -3.18 -36.35
CA ARG A 644 13.93 -2.14 -35.90
C ARG A 644 14.19 -1.18 -37.06
N GLU A 645 14.12 0.10 -36.79
CA GLU A 645 14.28 1.17 -37.77
C GLU A 645 15.51 1.99 -37.37
N GLU A 646 16.42 2.21 -38.33
CA GLU A 646 17.59 3.08 -38.16
C GLU A 646 17.35 4.34 -38.99
N ASP A 647 17.31 5.48 -38.32
CA ASP A 647 17.19 6.78 -38.98
C ASP A 647 18.58 7.33 -39.38
N ASN A 648 18.56 8.35 -40.22
CA ASN A 648 19.79 9.01 -40.70
C ASN A 648 20.63 9.68 -39.60
N ASP A 649 20.09 9.91 -38.41
CA ASP A 649 20.77 10.54 -37.27
C ASP A 649 21.28 9.50 -36.24
N ASP A 650 21.40 8.24 -36.66
CA ASP A 650 21.73 7.08 -35.81
C ASP A 650 20.70 6.84 -34.66
N SER A 651 19.53 7.51 -34.70
CA SER A 651 18.42 7.16 -33.81
C SER A 651 17.83 5.82 -34.19
N VAL A 652 17.55 5.02 -33.17
CA VAL A 652 16.96 3.69 -33.32
C VAL A 652 15.54 3.75 -32.80
N THR A 653 14.58 3.50 -33.68
CA THR A 653 13.16 3.39 -33.38
C THR A 653 12.66 2.00 -33.75
N TYR A 654 11.40 1.71 -33.44
CA TYR A 654 10.82 0.40 -33.64
C TYR A 654 9.43 0.50 -34.25
N THR A 655 9.05 -0.51 -35.04
CA THR A 655 7.65 -0.79 -35.31
C THR A 655 7.16 -1.83 -34.31
N VAL A 656 6.12 -1.54 -33.56
CA VAL A 656 5.52 -2.44 -32.58
C VAL A 656 4.07 -2.72 -32.92
N ARG A 657 3.60 -3.92 -32.58
CA ARG A 657 2.18 -4.28 -32.58
C ARG A 657 1.70 -4.36 -31.14
N ILE A 658 0.65 -3.61 -30.82
CA ILE A 658 -0.02 -3.64 -29.52
C ILE A 658 -1.03 -4.78 -29.50
N HIS A 659 -1.06 -5.51 -28.39
CA HIS A 659 -2.07 -6.51 -28.08
C HIS A 659 -2.94 -6.02 -26.94
N ALA A 660 -4.22 -6.42 -26.95
CA ALA A 660 -5.14 -6.01 -25.90
C ALA A 660 -4.65 -6.46 -24.52
N SER A 661 -4.74 -5.54 -23.55
CA SER A 661 -4.43 -5.87 -22.17
C SER A 661 -5.48 -6.84 -21.61
N PRO A 662 -5.10 -7.95 -20.96
CA PRO A 662 -6.04 -8.84 -20.29
C PRO A 662 -6.59 -8.26 -18.97
N ILE A 663 -6.06 -7.13 -18.52
CA ILE A 663 -6.27 -6.57 -17.18
C ILE A 663 -7.38 -5.53 -17.17
N ASP A 664 -7.57 -4.85 -18.30
CA ASP A 664 -8.63 -3.87 -18.44
C ASP A 664 -9.87 -4.55 -19.02
N ASP A 665 -10.91 -4.67 -18.19
CA ASP A 665 -12.17 -5.25 -18.59
C ASP A 665 -12.94 -4.34 -19.57
N ASP A 666 -12.65 -3.04 -19.59
CA ASP A 666 -13.28 -2.08 -20.50
C ASP A 666 -12.69 -2.19 -21.92
N ASP A 667 -11.44 -2.64 -22.05
CA ASP A 667 -10.73 -2.79 -23.33
C ASP A 667 -11.19 -3.96 -24.20
N LYS A 668 -11.98 -4.90 -23.65
CA LYS A 668 -12.66 -5.94 -24.44
C LYS A 668 -13.62 -5.35 -25.49
N SER A 669 -13.89 -4.05 -25.42
CA SER A 669 -14.74 -3.29 -26.34
C SER A 669 -13.99 -2.58 -27.48
N LEU A 670 -12.66 -2.63 -27.54
CA LEU A 670 -11.91 -1.98 -28.62
C LEU A 670 -12.18 -2.69 -29.95
N ALA A 671 -12.63 -1.92 -30.96
CA ALA A 671 -13.07 -2.45 -32.23
C ALA A 671 -11.99 -3.28 -32.94
N TRP A 672 -10.72 -2.86 -32.87
CA TRP A 672 -9.62 -3.61 -33.46
C TRP A 672 -9.37 -4.95 -32.77
N HIS A 673 -9.54 -5.01 -31.45
CA HIS A 673 -9.42 -6.27 -30.70
C HIS A 673 -10.58 -7.20 -31.04
N GLU A 674 -11.82 -6.70 -30.99
CA GLU A 674 -13.04 -7.47 -31.32
C GLU A 674 -13.01 -8.02 -32.75
N ASN A 675 -12.49 -7.24 -33.70
CA ASN A 675 -12.39 -7.62 -35.11
C ASN A 675 -11.08 -8.35 -35.46
N ASN A 676 -10.22 -8.64 -34.49
CA ASN A 676 -8.91 -9.30 -34.66
C ASN A 676 -8.01 -8.59 -35.70
N LEU A 677 -8.00 -7.26 -35.68
CA LEU A 677 -7.16 -6.39 -36.51
C LEU A 677 -5.88 -6.01 -35.76
N PRO A 678 -4.77 -5.76 -36.47
CA PRO A 678 -3.54 -5.32 -35.82
C PRO A 678 -3.65 -3.83 -35.42
N ARG A 679 -3.10 -3.47 -34.25
CA ARG A 679 -2.83 -2.08 -33.87
C ARG A 679 -1.31 -1.86 -33.91
N MET A 680 -0.81 -1.07 -34.84
CA MET A 680 0.64 -0.87 -35.02
C MET A 680 1.06 0.55 -34.69
N LEU A 681 2.28 0.70 -34.16
CA LEU A 681 2.93 1.99 -33.95
C LEU A 681 4.33 1.96 -34.58
N THR A 682 4.62 2.93 -35.44
CA THR A 682 5.91 3.16 -36.11
C THR A 682 6.73 4.22 -35.38
N SER A 683 8.03 4.39 -35.68
CA SER A 683 8.86 5.36 -34.96
C SER A 683 8.82 5.24 -33.42
N TYR A 684 8.54 4.04 -32.91
CA TYR A 684 8.26 3.81 -31.49
C TYR A 684 9.56 3.80 -30.67
N PRO A 685 9.64 4.55 -29.56
CA PRO A 685 10.88 4.75 -28.83
C PRO A 685 11.26 3.54 -27.95
N LEU A 686 12.56 3.19 -27.95
CA LEU A 686 13.11 2.12 -27.10
C LEU A 686 12.77 2.30 -25.61
N ALA A 687 12.78 3.55 -25.15
CA ALA A 687 12.54 3.90 -23.76
C ALA A 687 11.15 3.51 -23.24
N SER A 688 10.23 3.15 -24.14
CA SER A 688 8.83 2.80 -23.85
C SER A 688 8.52 1.32 -24.04
N ILE A 689 9.55 0.51 -24.31
CA ILE A 689 9.47 -0.95 -24.36
C ILE A 689 10.03 -1.53 -23.06
N ARG A 690 9.38 -2.53 -22.47
CA ARG A 690 9.86 -3.27 -21.28
C ARG A 690 9.64 -4.77 -21.45
N TYR A 691 10.23 -5.53 -20.54
CA TYR A 691 10.03 -6.96 -20.39
C TYR A 691 9.36 -7.27 -19.07
N PHE A 692 8.38 -8.15 -19.09
CA PHE A 692 7.77 -8.78 -17.90
C PHE A 692 7.79 -10.31 -18.04
N PRO A 693 7.70 -11.06 -16.93
CA PRO A 693 7.37 -12.47 -17.00
C PRO A 693 6.01 -12.67 -17.69
N ARG A 694 5.87 -13.74 -18.46
CA ARG A 694 4.53 -14.18 -18.91
C ARG A 694 3.69 -14.62 -17.71
N MET A 695 2.38 -14.47 -17.88
CA MET A 695 1.38 -14.97 -16.94
C MET A 695 1.62 -16.44 -16.60
N TYR A 696 1.67 -16.75 -15.30
CA TYR A 696 1.97 -18.08 -14.76
C TYR A 696 3.35 -18.68 -15.10
N HIS A 697 4.29 -17.90 -15.64
CA HIS A 697 5.63 -18.40 -16.02
C HIS A 697 6.75 -17.92 -15.10
N SER A 698 6.46 -16.97 -14.21
CA SER A 698 7.43 -16.50 -13.22
C SER A 698 7.88 -17.63 -12.28
N ASP A 699 9.04 -17.45 -11.63
CA ASP A 699 9.60 -18.46 -10.73
C ASP A 699 8.65 -18.80 -9.56
N GLN A 700 7.73 -17.91 -9.18
CA GLN A 700 6.74 -18.23 -8.14
C GLN A 700 5.75 -19.32 -8.56
N HIS A 701 5.62 -19.59 -9.86
CA HIS A 701 4.73 -20.61 -10.42
C HIS A 701 5.44 -21.95 -10.66
N LEU A 702 6.73 -22.05 -10.30
CA LEU A 702 7.45 -23.32 -10.37
C LEU A 702 6.72 -24.36 -9.51
N VAL A 703 6.42 -25.48 -10.16
CA VAL A 703 5.62 -26.60 -9.60
C VAL A 703 6.14 -27.10 -8.25
N HIS A 704 7.46 -27.06 -8.07
CA HIS A 704 8.14 -27.52 -6.86
C HIS A 704 8.73 -26.38 -6.04
N ALA A 705 8.30 -25.13 -6.24
CA ALA A 705 8.74 -24.01 -5.40
C ALA A 705 8.39 -24.27 -3.94
N PHE A 706 9.29 -23.90 -3.02
CA PHE A 706 9.08 -24.11 -1.59
C PHE A 706 7.90 -23.28 -1.07
N ARG A 707 6.95 -23.94 -0.41
CA ARG A 707 5.74 -23.32 0.16
C ARG A 707 5.51 -23.84 1.57
N HIS A 708 5.83 -23.05 2.59
CA HIS A 708 5.64 -23.43 3.98
C HIS A 708 5.55 -22.20 4.89
N PRO A 709 4.60 -22.14 5.84
CA PRO A 709 4.56 -21.05 6.79
C PRO A 709 5.76 -21.09 7.73
N MET A 710 6.20 -19.92 8.18
CA MET A 710 7.16 -19.80 9.28
C MET A 710 6.55 -20.41 10.54
N GLY A 711 7.30 -21.20 11.31
CA GLY A 711 6.77 -21.90 12.47
C GLY A 711 6.54 -20.97 13.66
N LEU A 712 5.28 -20.80 14.03
CA LEU A 712 4.87 -20.18 15.29
C LEU A 712 5.18 -21.17 16.43
N PRO A 713 5.97 -20.79 17.46
CA PRO A 713 6.33 -21.69 18.55
C PRO A 713 5.11 -22.29 19.27
N ASP A 714 5.20 -23.57 19.67
CA ASP A 714 4.09 -24.29 20.32
C ASP A 714 3.55 -23.58 21.58
N ASN A 715 4.42 -22.92 22.34
CA ASN A 715 4.05 -22.17 23.54
C ASN A 715 3.32 -20.86 23.23
N MET A 716 3.31 -20.41 21.97
CA MET A 716 2.54 -19.26 21.50
C MET A 716 1.15 -19.66 21.01
N ILE A 717 0.83 -20.96 20.86
CA ILE A 717 -0.48 -21.44 20.39
C ILE A 717 -1.43 -21.67 21.59
N PRO A 718 -2.49 -20.86 21.75
CA PRO A 718 -3.54 -21.13 22.72
C PRO A 718 -4.22 -22.48 22.44
N ASP A 719 -4.52 -23.25 23.50
CA ASP A 719 -5.16 -24.57 23.36
C ASP A 719 -6.49 -24.51 22.60
N ARG A 720 -7.21 -23.38 22.68
CA ARG A 720 -8.50 -23.17 21.99
C ARG A 720 -8.38 -23.00 20.47
N TRP A 721 -7.16 -22.80 19.96
CA TRP A 721 -6.87 -22.78 18.52
C TRP A 721 -6.40 -24.14 18.02
N LYS A 722 -6.04 -25.05 18.93
CA LYS A 722 -5.58 -26.38 18.55
C LYS A 722 -6.78 -27.17 18.03
N THR A 723 -6.76 -27.51 16.75
CA THR A 723 -7.83 -28.28 16.13
C THR A 723 -7.47 -29.76 16.13
N LEU A 724 -8.44 -30.64 16.37
CA LEU A 724 -8.23 -32.10 16.34
C LEU A 724 -7.89 -32.62 14.94
N ASP A 725 -8.18 -31.83 13.90
CA ASP A 725 -8.02 -32.16 12.48
C ASP A 725 -6.84 -31.42 11.78
N ALA A 726 -5.98 -30.70 12.53
CA ALA A 726 -4.85 -29.93 11.94
C ALA A 726 -3.59 -30.75 11.66
#